data_AF-A0A1G0GMU7-F1
#
_entry.id   AF-A0A1G0GMU7-F1
#
_cell.length_a   1.000
_cell.length_b   1.000
_cell.length_c   1.000
_cell.angle_alpha   90.00
_cell.angle_beta   90.00
_cell.angle_gamma   90.00
#
_symmetry.space_group_name_H-M   'P 1'
#
loop_
_entity.id
_entity.type
_entity.pdbx_description
1 polymer ?
#
loop_
_entity_poly.entity_id
_entity_poly.type
_entity_poly.pdbx_seq_one_letter_code
_entity_poly.pdbx_strand_id
1 'polypeptide(L)'
;MFRRLILVALLFLSCTAFADSSFIVQHIQIQGLQRISQNTVMAEMPLHVGDTYTTAEGNKIIAKLFKTGFFSNVQLMQSNNTLVVKVTERPTIDSIIITGNKAIKAHELKPVLKNLGIVVGDTFNPSDLNAIVLGLQQQYAMLGHAGAVVTPHVTPLSRNRVAIHIIVQEGKASIIHLIHITGNHAFSEHELLDQFKLTTPSIFTWFNHNDRYSEMRLDEDLQSLQNFYFNHGYLDFRIVSHNVRQLAKKNGVAINVVVFEGPVYHISGYQLLDPQMPSSMAPTVREMLTSLKTGAVFSRQDIIDLNEKIGNYLADNGYAFPVINPAPNINHVTHKVFLIYNIQAGQRVYVRKIHITGNTRTSGIVVRTQLRQMEGAPYSLKNVKESKRNIQMLSYLNHVSVTTKPVPGKNNQVDLDYHVHEVNAGRASVQAGYSDVQGFLYGANVSEPNFLGSGKYVSIGFTNSEYSSSYSFSYNNPFYTMSGMSRGFSVYYNHTTPGNVNLEPYTMDDLGTSISYGLPLSEYDRLNFGGGYDNISIGNVTPGLVSPSVTDFLSTNPSPYNQLKVNLGISHVTLNRAIFATRGNEQDISGTLGISAYHQSLGFYQIGYDGHAYYPLFWGFILDPHVTLGYGNGYGNTNQLPFFNNYYAGGLQSLPGYTANTLGPKNPYNTTQGLGGNVETLAGLNFILPDFISHKVRTAFLLDAGNIFQTHQVTGVTYEHISLDDLRVTAGIMVSWWSPLGAPLDFSLGFPLNQKPGDQLSPFAFSFGAAI
;
A
#
# COMPACT_ATOMS: atom_id res chain seq x y z
N MET A 1 67.74 32.08 -71.81
CA MET A 1 68.34 31.03 -70.95
C MET A 1 68.29 31.35 -69.44
N PHE A 2 68.37 32.61 -69.00
CA PHE A 2 68.44 32.96 -67.56
C PHE A 2 67.15 32.73 -66.73
N ARG A 3 65.95 32.74 -67.34
CA ARG A 3 64.67 32.51 -66.62
C ARG A 3 64.36 31.04 -66.31
N ARG A 4 64.95 30.08 -67.03
CA ARG A 4 64.75 28.64 -66.76
C ARG A 4 65.67 28.10 -65.67
N LEU A 5 66.81 28.75 -65.39
CA LEU A 5 67.70 28.35 -64.29
C LEU A 5 67.18 28.78 -62.91
N ILE A 6 66.46 29.89 -62.81
CA ILE A 6 65.90 30.36 -61.53
C ILE A 6 64.70 29.50 -61.08
N LEU A 7 63.92 28.95 -62.02
CA LEU A 7 62.81 28.05 -61.69
C LEU A 7 63.27 26.65 -61.24
N VAL A 8 64.44 26.19 -61.69
CA VAL A 8 65.03 24.92 -61.22
C VAL A 8 65.72 25.10 -59.87
N ALA A 9 66.29 26.28 -59.58
CA ALA A 9 66.85 26.58 -58.26
C ALA A 9 65.78 26.74 -57.16
N LEU A 10 64.56 27.18 -57.50
CA LEU A 10 63.43 27.27 -56.56
C LEU A 10 62.71 25.92 -56.29
N LEU A 11 62.93 24.90 -57.14
CA LEU A 11 62.40 23.54 -56.94
C LEU A 11 63.28 22.67 -56.02
N PHE A 12 64.50 23.09 -55.71
CA PHE A 12 65.40 22.40 -54.78
C PHE A 12 65.40 22.95 -53.35
N LEU A 13 64.59 23.98 -53.05
CA LEU A 13 64.49 24.59 -51.72
C LEU A 13 63.30 24.11 -50.87
N SER A 14 62.52 23.16 -51.37
CA SER A 14 61.36 22.59 -50.65
C SER A 14 61.55 21.10 -50.38
N CYS A 15 62.62 20.74 -49.68
CA CYS A 15 62.73 19.43 -49.04
C CYS A 15 63.51 19.53 -47.73
N THR A 16 63.00 20.31 -46.78
CA THR A 16 63.26 20.00 -45.37
C THR A 16 62.44 18.77 -45.04
N ALA A 17 63.02 17.59 -45.25
CA ALA A 17 62.54 16.38 -44.63
C ALA A 17 62.56 16.63 -43.11
N PHE A 18 61.38 16.69 -42.48
CA PHE A 18 61.27 16.52 -41.05
C PHE A 18 61.80 15.11 -40.76
N ALA A 19 63.05 15.01 -40.32
CA ALA A 19 63.57 13.78 -39.78
C ALA A 19 62.74 13.45 -38.53
N ASP A 20 61.84 12.48 -38.66
CA ASP A 20 61.08 11.91 -37.56
C ASP A 20 62.12 11.29 -36.61
N SER A 21 62.31 11.90 -35.43
CA SER A 21 63.37 11.52 -34.49
C SER A 21 63.02 10.18 -33.84
N SER A 22 63.40 9.10 -34.50
CA SER A 22 63.28 7.74 -33.95
C SER A 22 64.49 7.40 -33.09
N PHE A 23 64.25 6.76 -31.95
CA PHE A 23 65.33 6.28 -31.08
C PHE A 23 64.93 4.98 -30.38
N ILE A 24 65.93 4.17 -30.04
CA ILE A 24 65.71 2.91 -29.31
C ILE A 24 65.62 3.21 -27.82
N VAL A 25 64.50 2.82 -27.19
CA VAL A 25 64.24 3.06 -25.77
C VAL A 25 64.99 2.03 -24.93
N GLN A 26 66.03 2.47 -24.20
CA GLN A 26 66.80 1.59 -23.30
C GLN A 26 66.30 1.62 -21.86
N HIS A 27 65.59 2.67 -21.47
CA HIS A 27 64.98 2.79 -20.15
C HIS A 27 63.69 3.62 -20.26
N ILE A 28 62.64 3.22 -19.53
CA ILE A 28 61.43 4.04 -19.33
C ILE A 28 61.41 4.53 -17.89
N GLN A 29 61.30 5.85 -17.69
CA GLN A 29 61.19 6.47 -16.37
C GLN A 29 59.84 7.16 -16.25
N ILE A 30 59.07 6.83 -15.21
CA ILE A 30 57.75 7.45 -14.97
C ILE A 30 57.86 8.43 -13.80
N GLN A 31 57.39 9.65 -13.99
CA GLN A 31 57.45 10.73 -13.00
C GLN A 31 56.04 11.29 -12.73
N GLY A 32 55.77 11.67 -11.47
CA GLY A 32 54.51 12.32 -11.08
C GLY A 32 53.41 11.37 -10.59
N LEU A 33 53.74 10.09 -10.37
CA LEU A 33 52.88 9.14 -9.67
C LEU A 33 52.83 9.44 -8.16
N GLN A 34 51.67 9.26 -7.55
CA GLN A 34 51.43 9.40 -6.12
C GLN A 34 50.72 8.18 -5.56
N ARG A 35 49.63 7.74 -6.20
CA ARG A 35 48.82 6.59 -5.77
C ARG A 35 48.90 5.41 -6.74
N ILE A 36 49.15 5.68 -8.03
CA ILE A 36 49.17 4.64 -9.06
C ILE A 36 50.55 4.01 -9.11
N SER A 37 50.59 2.68 -9.15
CA SER A 37 51.87 1.97 -9.23
C SER A 37 52.50 2.13 -10.60
N GLN A 38 53.84 2.17 -10.64
CA GLN A 38 54.58 2.27 -11.90
C GLN A 38 54.25 1.09 -12.84
N ASN A 39 54.05 -0.10 -12.29
CA ASN A 39 53.69 -1.30 -13.05
C ASN A 39 52.35 -1.16 -13.78
N THR A 40 51.36 -0.48 -13.17
CA THR A 40 50.05 -0.23 -13.80
C THR A 40 50.19 0.63 -15.05
N VAL A 41 51.06 1.64 -15.02
CA VAL A 41 51.32 2.51 -16.19
C VAL A 41 52.06 1.75 -17.27
N MET A 42 53.08 0.96 -16.89
CA MET A 42 53.86 0.16 -17.83
C MET A 42 53.01 -0.88 -18.56
N ALA A 43 52.04 -1.51 -17.87
CA ALA A 43 51.14 -2.50 -18.47
C ALA A 43 50.20 -1.91 -19.55
N GLU A 44 49.84 -0.63 -19.42
CA GLU A 44 48.98 0.06 -20.38
C GLU A 44 49.76 0.64 -21.56
N MET A 45 51.08 0.82 -21.42
CA MET A 45 51.92 1.32 -22.50
C MET A 45 52.11 0.26 -23.60
N PRO A 46 51.88 0.61 -24.89
CA PRO A 46 52.12 -0.30 -26.01
C PRO A 46 53.60 -0.50 -26.36
N LEU A 47 54.51 0.19 -25.66
CA LEU A 47 55.94 0.25 -25.96
C LEU A 47 56.75 -0.28 -24.77
N HIS A 48 57.68 -1.18 -25.05
CA HIS A 48 58.56 -1.82 -24.06
C HIS A 48 60.01 -1.38 -24.24
N VAL A 49 60.83 -1.65 -23.22
CA VAL A 49 62.28 -1.42 -23.30
C VAL A 49 62.87 -2.30 -24.40
N GLY A 50 63.58 -1.68 -25.35
CA GLY A 50 64.11 -2.32 -26.56
C GLY A 50 63.38 -1.92 -27.85
N ASP A 51 62.17 -1.36 -27.75
CA ASP A 51 61.39 -0.93 -28.91
C ASP A 51 61.86 0.42 -29.48
N THR A 52 61.55 0.68 -30.75
CA THR A 52 61.88 1.94 -31.43
C THR A 52 60.77 2.96 -31.24
N TYR A 53 61.02 4.00 -30.44
CA TYR A 53 60.09 5.09 -30.27
C TYR A 53 60.00 5.92 -31.56
N THR A 54 58.77 6.18 -32.00
CA THR A 54 58.44 7.14 -33.07
C THR A 54 57.38 8.12 -32.59
N THR A 55 57.24 9.26 -33.26
CA THR A 55 56.21 10.27 -32.92
C THR A 55 54.79 9.69 -32.99
N ALA A 56 54.54 8.76 -33.92
CA ALA A 56 53.27 8.05 -34.02
C ALA A 56 53.01 7.13 -32.81
N GLU A 57 54.03 6.47 -32.28
CA GLU A 57 53.92 5.66 -31.06
C GLU A 57 53.76 6.51 -29.81
N GLY A 58 54.42 7.67 -29.74
CA GLY A 58 54.21 8.66 -28.68
C GLY A 58 52.73 9.08 -28.57
N ASN A 59 52.10 9.40 -29.70
CA ASN A 59 50.67 9.74 -29.72
C ASN A 59 49.77 8.57 -29.28
N LYS A 60 50.10 7.32 -29.64
CA LYS A 60 49.38 6.12 -29.18
C LYS A 60 49.53 5.91 -27.67
N ILE A 61 50.73 6.10 -27.12
CA ILE A 61 51.01 6.01 -25.69
C ILE A 61 50.18 7.07 -24.94
N ILE A 62 50.24 8.32 -25.37
CA ILE A 62 49.47 9.42 -24.77
C ILE A 62 47.98 9.10 -24.81
N ALA A 63 47.43 8.72 -25.97
CA ALA A 63 46.02 8.39 -26.12
C ALA A 63 45.58 7.23 -25.21
N LYS A 64 46.40 6.17 -25.11
CA LYS A 64 46.08 5.01 -24.28
C LYS A 64 46.15 5.32 -22.79
N LEU A 65 47.16 6.06 -22.34
CA LEU A 65 47.27 6.52 -20.96
C LEU A 65 46.16 7.49 -20.58
N PHE A 66 45.74 8.41 -21.46
CA PHE A 66 44.57 9.26 -21.20
C PHE A 66 43.26 8.46 -21.14
N LYS A 67 43.11 7.42 -21.98
CA LYS A 67 41.92 6.56 -22.01
C LYS A 67 41.72 5.77 -20.71
N THR A 68 42.77 5.57 -19.91
CA THR A 68 42.64 4.95 -18.57
C THR A 68 41.84 5.80 -17.58
N GLY A 69 41.69 7.12 -17.82
CA GLY A 69 41.02 8.04 -16.90
C GLY A 69 41.85 8.44 -15.68
N PHE A 70 43.04 7.86 -15.49
CA PHE A 70 43.87 8.08 -14.32
C PHE A 70 44.63 9.41 -14.29
N PHE A 71 44.88 10.00 -15.45
CA PHE A 71 45.77 11.16 -15.59
C PHE A 71 45.04 12.37 -16.16
N SER A 72 45.35 13.56 -15.63
CA SER A 72 44.87 14.84 -16.15
C SER A 72 45.80 15.41 -17.23
N ASN A 73 47.08 15.04 -17.17
CA ASN A 73 48.10 15.43 -18.13
C ASN A 73 49.12 14.31 -18.29
N VAL A 74 49.53 14.04 -19.53
CA VAL A 74 50.57 13.05 -19.89
C VAL A 74 51.53 13.72 -20.86
N GLN A 75 52.80 13.81 -20.49
CA GLN A 75 53.86 14.39 -21.30
C GLN A 75 54.95 13.35 -21.52
N LEU A 76 55.39 13.22 -22.76
CA LEU A 76 56.51 12.36 -23.12
C LEU A 76 57.71 13.24 -23.41
N MET A 77 58.81 13.00 -22.71
CA MET A 77 60.07 13.70 -22.89
C MET A 77 61.16 12.68 -23.19
N GLN A 78 62.11 13.04 -24.05
CA GLN A 78 63.29 12.24 -24.32
C GLN A 78 64.48 12.82 -23.56
N SER A 79 65.22 11.95 -22.87
CA SER A 79 66.52 12.29 -22.27
C SER A 79 67.53 11.20 -22.65
N ASN A 80 68.41 11.49 -23.62
CA ASN A 80 69.31 10.50 -24.26
C ASN A 80 68.52 9.30 -24.84
N ASN A 81 68.75 8.09 -24.32
CA ASN A 81 68.05 6.85 -24.68
C ASN A 81 66.94 6.46 -23.68
N THR A 82 66.54 7.37 -22.78
CA THR A 82 65.47 7.17 -21.80
C THR A 82 64.20 7.91 -22.21
N LEU A 83 63.07 7.20 -22.24
CA LEU A 83 61.75 7.79 -22.39
C LEU A 83 61.21 8.18 -21.01
N VAL A 84 61.07 9.48 -20.77
CA VAL A 84 60.52 10.03 -19.53
C VAL A 84 59.03 10.31 -19.73
N VAL A 85 58.19 9.54 -19.03
CA VAL A 85 56.74 9.68 -19.02
C VAL A 85 56.36 10.49 -17.79
N LYS A 86 56.12 11.79 -17.97
CA LYS A 86 55.69 12.69 -16.91
C LYS A 86 54.17 12.74 -16.89
N VAL A 87 53.58 12.25 -15.81
CA VAL A 87 52.12 12.21 -15.63
C VAL A 87 51.69 13.11 -14.47
N THR A 88 50.46 13.61 -14.56
CA THR A 88 49.77 14.24 -13.43
C THR A 88 48.55 13.39 -13.12
N GLU A 89 48.55 12.72 -11.97
CA GLU A 89 47.42 11.90 -11.52
C GLU A 89 46.18 12.75 -11.25
N ARG A 90 45.01 12.25 -11.65
CA ARG A 90 43.73 12.82 -11.23
C ARG A 90 43.49 12.51 -9.74
N PRO A 91 42.92 13.46 -8.99
CA PRO A 91 42.66 13.22 -7.58
C PRO A 91 41.54 12.19 -7.39
N THR A 92 41.55 11.47 -6.26
CA THR A 92 40.48 10.51 -5.91
C THR A 92 39.34 11.21 -5.17
N ILE A 93 38.09 10.83 -5.46
CA ILE A 93 36.90 11.36 -4.78
C ILE A 93 36.81 10.76 -3.38
N ASP A 94 36.86 11.60 -2.35
CA ASP A 94 36.78 11.18 -0.94
C ASP A 94 35.35 11.18 -0.40
N SER A 95 34.58 12.22 -0.73
CA SER A 95 33.19 12.38 -0.30
C SER A 95 32.40 13.22 -1.31
N ILE A 96 31.09 12.95 -1.36
CA ILE A 96 30.12 13.67 -2.19
C ILE A 96 28.97 14.08 -1.28
N ILE A 97 28.80 15.39 -1.12
CA ILE A 97 27.73 15.98 -0.31
C ILE A 97 26.81 16.77 -1.23
N ILE A 98 25.50 16.57 -1.14
CA ILE A 98 24.50 17.35 -1.86
C ILE A 98 23.61 18.04 -0.82
N THR A 99 23.44 19.35 -0.96
CA THR A 99 22.61 20.15 -0.04
C THR A 99 21.64 21.02 -0.82
N GLY A 100 20.43 21.23 -0.27
CA GLY A 100 19.41 22.09 -0.86
C GLY A 100 18.43 21.36 -1.81
N ASN A 101 18.57 20.04 -1.97
CA ASN A 101 17.69 19.18 -2.76
C ASN A 101 16.48 18.71 -1.93
N LYS A 102 15.35 19.42 -2.03
CA LYS A 102 14.05 19.07 -1.43
C LYS A 102 13.13 18.36 -2.42
N ALA A 103 13.13 18.75 -3.70
CA ALA A 103 12.28 18.18 -4.74
C ALA A 103 12.79 16.82 -5.23
N ILE A 104 14.12 16.64 -5.34
CA ILE A 104 14.74 15.34 -5.66
C ILE A 104 15.47 14.82 -4.42
N LYS A 105 15.06 13.68 -3.89
CA LYS A 105 15.62 13.15 -2.63
C LYS A 105 17.04 12.63 -2.86
N ALA A 106 17.90 12.80 -1.86
CA ALA A 106 19.33 12.43 -1.99
C ALA A 106 19.56 10.94 -2.33
N HIS A 107 18.68 10.04 -1.89
CA HIS A 107 18.78 8.61 -2.18
C HIS A 107 18.49 8.26 -3.66
N GLU A 108 17.71 9.09 -4.35
CA GLU A 108 17.41 8.96 -5.79
C GLU A 108 18.59 9.43 -6.64
N LEU A 109 19.34 10.44 -6.17
CA LEU A 109 20.50 11.00 -6.87
C LEU A 109 21.75 10.11 -6.81
N LYS A 110 21.95 9.37 -5.71
CA LYS A 110 23.11 8.49 -5.53
C LYS A 110 23.33 7.46 -6.66
N PRO A 111 22.33 6.67 -7.09
CA PRO A 111 22.50 5.72 -8.20
C PRO A 111 22.77 6.42 -9.53
N VAL A 112 22.20 7.61 -9.76
CA VAL A 112 22.45 8.41 -10.97
C VAL A 112 23.91 8.87 -11.01
N LEU A 113 24.43 9.41 -9.91
CA LEU A 113 25.83 9.81 -9.78
C LEU A 113 26.78 8.63 -9.99
N LYS A 114 26.41 7.45 -9.48
CA LYS A 114 27.17 6.22 -9.68
C LYS A 114 27.25 5.80 -11.15
N ASN A 115 26.13 5.85 -11.87
CA ASN A 115 26.11 5.50 -13.30
C ASN A 115 26.90 6.49 -14.17
N LEU A 116 27.07 7.72 -13.70
CA LEU A 116 27.83 8.77 -14.38
C LEU A 116 29.31 8.84 -13.93
N GLY A 117 29.79 7.84 -13.17
CA GLY A 117 31.20 7.72 -12.81
C GLY A 117 31.68 8.63 -11.68
N ILE A 118 30.78 9.29 -10.94
CA ILE A 118 31.13 10.04 -9.73
C ILE A 118 30.79 9.18 -8.50
N VAL A 119 31.75 8.35 -8.12
CA VAL A 119 31.65 7.45 -6.96
C VAL A 119 32.79 7.75 -5.99
N VAL A 120 32.48 7.67 -4.70
CA VAL A 120 33.52 7.73 -3.65
C VAL A 120 34.52 6.59 -3.88
N GLY A 121 35.80 6.94 -4.02
CA GLY A 121 36.88 6.01 -4.33
C GLY A 121 37.40 6.06 -5.77
N ASP A 122 36.64 6.64 -6.71
CA ASP A 122 37.03 6.74 -8.13
C ASP A 122 37.85 8.02 -8.43
N THR A 123 38.43 8.10 -9.61
CA THR A 123 39.19 9.27 -10.07
C THR A 123 38.27 10.42 -10.46
N PHE A 124 38.55 11.62 -9.96
CA PHE A 124 37.78 12.82 -10.25
C PHE A 124 38.07 13.38 -11.64
N ASN A 125 37.03 13.57 -12.43
CA ASN A 125 37.07 14.23 -13.73
C ASN A 125 36.21 15.52 -13.72
N PRO A 126 36.81 16.70 -13.94
CA PRO A 126 36.06 17.95 -14.01
C PRO A 126 34.97 17.97 -15.09
N SER A 127 35.19 17.30 -16.22
CA SER A 127 34.21 17.26 -17.31
C SER A 127 32.95 16.48 -16.93
N ASP A 128 33.10 15.39 -16.19
CA ASP A 128 31.99 14.55 -15.74
C ASP A 128 31.14 15.29 -14.70
N LEU A 129 31.80 16.05 -13.80
CA LEU A 129 31.11 16.92 -12.84
C LEU A 129 30.30 18.01 -13.53
N ASN A 130 30.85 18.65 -14.57
CA ASN A 130 30.13 19.66 -15.33
C ASN A 130 28.92 19.07 -16.07
N ALA A 131 29.09 17.89 -16.68
CA ALA A 131 27.97 17.18 -17.32
C ALA A 131 26.86 16.85 -16.33
N ILE A 132 27.21 16.43 -15.11
CA ILE A 132 26.26 16.18 -14.02
C ILE A 132 25.56 17.46 -13.57
N VAL A 133 26.29 18.56 -13.38
CA VAL A 133 25.69 19.85 -12.99
C VAL A 133 24.66 20.30 -14.02
N LEU A 134 25.00 20.23 -15.32
CA LEU A 134 24.08 20.54 -16.40
C LEU A 134 22.89 19.57 -16.45
N GLY A 135 23.13 18.27 -16.30
CA GLY A 135 22.07 17.25 -16.27
C GLY A 135 21.12 17.43 -15.09
N LEU A 136 21.64 17.76 -13.89
CA LEU A 136 20.83 18.07 -12.72
C LEU A 136 20.01 19.34 -12.95
N GLN A 137 20.60 20.40 -13.50
CA GLN A 137 19.87 21.63 -13.85
C GLN A 137 18.73 21.33 -14.84
N GLN A 138 18.99 20.53 -15.88
CA GLN A 138 17.98 20.09 -16.84
C GLN A 138 16.89 19.25 -16.17
N GLN A 139 17.25 18.34 -15.27
CA GLN A 139 16.28 17.52 -14.53
C GLN A 139 15.37 18.38 -13.65
N TYR A 140 15.92 19.36 -12.93
CA TYR A 140 15.11 20.32 -12.17
C TYR A 140 14.21 21.15 -13.10
N ALA A 141 14.71 21.60 -14.25
CA ALA A 141 13.90 22.31 -15.22
C ALA A 141 12.72 21.44 -15.73
N MET A 142 12.96 20.15 -16.02
CA MET A 142 11.90 19.19 -16.39
C MET A 142 10.88 18.96 -15.27
N LEU A 143 11.26 19.11 -14.00
CA LEU A 143 10.36 19.06 -12.84
C LEU A 143 9.67 20.40 -12.55
N GLY A 144 9.75 21.38 -13.46
CA GLY A 144 9.11 22.68 -13.33
C GLY A 144 9.90 23.70 -12.51
N HIS A 145 11.15 23.41 -12.18
CA HIS A 145 12.07 24.29 -11.46
C HIS A 145 13.03 24.99 -12.42
N ALA A 146 12.50 25.77 -13.37
CA ALA A 146 13.30 26.44 -14.41
C ALA A 146 14.35 27.44 -13.86
N GLY A 147 14.14 27.96 -12.65
CA GLY A 147 15.09 28.84 -11.96
C GLY A 147 16.12 28.11 -11.09
N ALA A 148 16.25 26.78 -11.24
CA ALA A 148 17.18 26.01 -10.43
C ALA A 148 18.64 26.28 -10.79
N VAL A 149 19.45 26.58 -9.78
CA VAL A 149 20.90 26.78 -9.92
C VAL A 149 21.63 25.71 -9.13
N VAL A 150 22.46 24.93 -9.82
CA VAL A 150 23.31 23.89 -9.23
C VAL A 150 24.75 24.38 -9.26
N THR A 151 25.37 24.55 -8.10
CA THR A 151 26.74 25.07 -7.96
C THR A 151 27.64 23.99 -7.35
N PRO A 152 28.65 23.49 -8.08
CA PRO A 152 29.64 22.57 -7.54
C PRO A 152 30.78 23.31 -6.82
N HIS A 153 31.14 22.83 -5.62
CA HIS A 153 32.37 23.22 -4.92
C HIS A 153 33.28 22.01 -4.77
N VAL A 154 34.49 22.10 -5.33
CA VAL A 154 35.50 21.04 -5.26
C VAL A 154 36.60 21.50 -4.31
N THR A 155 36.73 20.84 -3.16
CA THR A 155 37.74 21.17 -2.15
C THR A 155 38.88 20.16 -2.23
N PRO A 156 40.11 20.59 -2.54
CA PRO A 156 41.26 19.69 -2.53
C PRO A 156 41.60 19.26 -1.10
N LEU A 157 41.95 17.99 -0.93
CA LEU A 157 42.32 17.37 0.33
C LEU A 157 43.73 16.79 0.27
N SER A 158 44.29 16.47 1.44
CA SER A 158 45.59 15.79 1.53
C SER A 158 45.61 14.45 0.78
N ARG A 159 46.78 14.12 0.23
CA ARG A 159 47.06 12.88 -0.54
C ARG A 159 46.32 12.78 -1.89
N ASN A 160 46.28 13.88 -2.66
CA ASN A 160 45.64 13.98 -3.99
C ASN A 160 44.19 13.48 -3.99
N ARG A 161 43.40 14.00 -3.04
CA ARG A 161 41.97 13.69 -2.92
C ARG A 161 41.14 14.96 -3.10
N VAL A 162 39.86 14.81 -3.42
CA VAL A 162 38.91 15.91 -3.49
C VAL A 162 37.61 15.56 -2.77
N ALA A 163 37.04 16.55 -2.08
CA ALA A 163 35.66 16.52 -1.60
C ALA A 163 34.79 17.34 -2.55
N ILE A 164 33.66 16.77 -2.96
CA ILE A 164 32.70 17.41 -3.87
C ILE A 164 31.47 17.81 -3.07
N HIS A 165 31.16 19.10 -3.03
CA HIS A 165 29.96 19.63 -2.40
C HIS A 165 29.09 20.30 -3.47
N ILE A 166 27.94 19.69 -3.78
CA ILE A 166 26.97 20.21 -4.75
C ILE A 166 25.87 20.96 -3.99
N ILE A 167 25.80 22.26 -4.19
CA ILE A 167 24.77 23.12 -3.60
C ILE A 167 23.67 23.33 -4.65
N VAL A 168 22.46 22.90 -4.32
CA VAL A 168 21.27 23.04 -5.17
C VAL A 168 20.39 24.15 -4.63
N GLN A 169 20.11 25.14 -5.46
CA GLN A 169 19.08 26.15 -5.22
C GLN A 169 17.93 25.88 -6.18
N GLU A 170 16.88 25.20 -5.74
CA GLU A 170 15.80 24.70 -6.62
C GLU A 170 14.92 25.80 -7.24
N GLY A 171 14.90 26.99 -6.64
CA GLY A 171 13.97 28.04 -7.06
C GLY A 171 12.49 27.67 -6.81
N LYS A 172 11.58 28.53 -7.26
CA LYS A 172 10.13 28.30 -7.13
C LYS A 172 9.65 27.36 -8.23
N ALA A 173 8.82 26.38 -7.87
CA ALA A 173 8.13 25.54 -8.83
C ALA A 173 7.18 26.38 -9.71
N SER A 174 7.09 26.01 -10.98
CA SER A 174 6.20 26.64 -11.95
C SER A 174 4.77 26.14 -11.75
N ILE A 175 3.82 27.07 -11.56
CA ILE A 175 2.40 26.74 -11.33
C ILE A 175 1.63 26.79 -12.66
N ILE A 176 0.81 25.77 -12.93
CA ILE A 176 -0.02 25.72 -14.13
C ILE A 176 -1.25 26.60 -13.91
N HIS A 177 -1.38 27.69 -14.68
CA HIS A 177 -2.55 28.56 -14.56
C HIS A 177 -3.65 28.25 -15.57
N LEU A 178 -3.27 27.67 -16.71
CA LEU A 178 -4.20 27.37 -17.80
C LEU A 178 -3.71 26.14 -18.54
N ILE A 179 -4.63 25.23 -18.80
CA ILE A 179 -4.45 24.13 -19.76
C ILE A 179 -5.57 24.31 -20.77
N HIS A 180 -5.20 24.43 -22.05
CA HIS A 180 -6.16 24.59 -23.13
C HIS A 180 -5.94 23.54 -24.23
N ILE A 181 -7.00 22.87 -24.63
CA ILE A 181 -7.00 21.90 -25.73
C ILE A 181 -7.75 22.50 -26.91
N THR A 182 -7.13 22.43 -28.09
CA THR A 182 -7.67 22.99 -29.33
C THR A 182 -7.70 21.93 -30.43
N GLY A 183 -8.74 21.95 -31.25
CA GLY A 183 -8.97 20.96 -32.31
C GLY A 183 -9.80 19.76 -31.88
N ASN A 184 -10.31 19.75 -30.63
CA ASN A 184 -11.32 18.80 -30.18
C ASN A 184 -12.72 19.24 -30.66
N HIS A 185 -13.47 18.33 -31.26
CA HIS A 185 -14.82 18.54 -31.74
C HIS A 185 -15.79 17.45 -31.24
N ALA A 186 -15.28 16.22 -31.05
CA ALA A 186 -16.06 15.09 -30.58
C ALA A 186 -16.29 15.11 -29.06
N PHE A 187 -15.29 15.57 -28.29
CA PHE A 187 -15.33 15.58 -26.83
C PHE A 187 -15.17 16.99 -26.27
N SER A 188 -15.82 17.23 -25.13
CA SER A 188 -15.67 18.51 -24.44
C SER A 188 -14.25 18.65 -23.86
N GLU A 189 -13.73 19.88 -23.81
CA GLU A 189 -12.41 20.12 -23.22
C GLU A 189 -12.33 19.64 -21.77
N HIS A 190 -13.42 19.78 -21.01
CA HIS A 190 -13.49 19.31 -19.63
C HIS A 190 -13.26 17.80 -19.51
N GLU A 191 -13.94 17.00 -20.35
CA GLU A 191 -13.81 15.54 -20.38
C GLU A 191 -12.39 15.08 -20.75
N LEU A 192 -11.71 15.83 -21.62
CA LEU A 192 -10.32 15.57 -21.99
C LEU A 192 -9.35 15.95 -20.86
N LEU A 193 -9.61 17.06 -20.17
CA LEU A 193 -8.81 17.49 -19.01
C LEU A 193 -8.99 16.56 -17.82
N ASP A 194 -10.11 15.85 -17.68
CA ASP A 194 -10.30 14.83 -16.64
C ASP A 194 -9.36 13.63 -16.82
N GLN A 195 -8.79 13.44 -18.01
CA GLN A 195 -7.75 12.41 -18.25
C GLN A 195 -6.35 12.84 -17.80
N PHE A 196 -6.17 14.11 -17.44
CA PHE A 196 -4.88 14.66 -17.01
C PHE A 196 -4.74 14.54 -15.50
N LYS A 197 -3.53 14.20 -15.04
CA LYS A 197 -3.15 14.32 -13.63
C LYS A 197 -2.83 15.77 -13.26
N LEU A 198 -2.26 16.53 -14.20
CA LEU A 198 -1.96 17.94 -14.03
C LEU A 198 -3.24 18.78 -14.06
N THR A 199 -3.37 19.70 -13.12
CA THR A 199 -4.56 20.55 -12.99
C THR A 199 -4.19 22.02 -12.74
N THR A 200 -5.19 22.90 -12.77
CA THR A 200 -5.04 24.29 -12.33
C THR A 200 -5.29 24.43 -10.81
N PRO A 201 -4.81 25.49 -10.16
CA PRO A 201 -5.01 25.74 -8.74
C PRO A 201 -6.48 25.64 -8.31
N SER A 202 -6.73 24.74 -7.37
CA SER A 202 -8.03 24.47 -6.75
C SER A 202 -7.88 24.31 -5.25
N ILE A 203 -8.98 24.33 -4.49
CA ILE A 203 -8.99 24.14 -3.03
C ILE A 203 -8.36 22.81 -2.59
N PHE A 204 -8.13 21.86 -3.51
CA PHE A 204 -7.49 20.56 -3.24
C PHE A 204 -5.99 20.53 -3.60
N THR A 205 -5.48 21.55 -4.29
CA THR A 205 -4.08 21.54 -4.79
C THR A 205 -3.03 21.75 -3.70
N TRP A 206 -3.43 22.26 -2.53
CA TRP A 206 -2.53 22.46 -1.39
C TRP A 206 -1.94 21.16 -0.81
N PHE A 207 -2.57 20.00 -1.02
CA PHE A 207 -2.06 18.72 -0.53
C PHE A 207 -1.49 17.83 -1.65
N ASN A 208 -2.12 17.77 -2.83
CA ASN A 208 -1.69 16.88 -3.92
C ASN A 208 -0.58 17.47 -4.81
N HIS A 209 -0.44 18.80 -4.84
CA HIS A 209 0.54 19.51 -5.67
C HIS A 209 0.45 19.20 -7.17
N ASN A 210 -0.75 18.88 -7.67
CA ASN A 210 -1.01 18.61 -9.09
C ASN A 210 -1.01 19.87 -9.97
N ASP A 211 -0.98 21.05 -9.34
CA ASP A 211 -0.84 22.36 -9.98
C ASP A 211 0.61 22.72 -10.34
N ARG A 212 1.58 21.88 -9.96
CA ARG A 212 3.00 22.07 -10.28
C ARG A 212 3.33 21.42 -11.61
N TYR A 213 3.82 22.22 -12.56
CA TYR A 213 4.23 21.74 -13.86
C TYR A 213 5.43 20.80 -13.78
N SER A 214 5.40 19.75 -14.59
CA SER A 214 6.52 18.85 -14.86
C SER A 214 6.34 18.32 -16.28
N GLU A 215 7.38 18.38 -17.09
CA GLU A 215 7.34 17.89 -18.48
C GLU A 215 7.04 16.40 -18.52
N MET A 216 7.64 15.63 -17.62
CA MET A 216 7.39 14.19 -17.51
C MET A 216 5.93 13.87 -17.21
N ARG A 217 5.27 14.68 -16.37
CA ARG A 217 3.84 14.52 -16.08
C ARG A 217 2.97 14.94 -17.26
N LEU A 218 3.37 15.98 -17.99
CA LEU A 218 2.67 16.39 -19.20
C LEU A 218 2.74 15.29 -20.27
N ASP A 219 3.91 14.66 -20.46
CA ASP A 219 4.05 13.53 -21.38
C ASP A 219 3.16 12.33 -21.01
N GLU A 220 3.06 12.01 -19.72
CA GLU A 220 2.11 11.00 -19.22
C GLU A 220 0.66 11.37 -19.52
N ASP A 221 0.28 12.64 -19.29
CA ASP A 221 -1.08 13.13 -19.54
C ASP A 221 -1.41 13.13 -21.05
N LEU A 222 -0.46 13.50 -21.91
CA LEU A 222 -0.59 13.43 -23.36
C LEU A 222 -0.75 11.99 -23.87
N GLN A 223 -0.05 11.02 -23.26
CA GLN A 223 -0.26 9.60 -23.55
C GLN A 223 -1.63 9.12 -23.09
N SER A 224 -2.09 9.54 -21.91
CA SER A 224 -3.44 9.24 -21.41
C SER A 224 -4.50 9.78 -22.36
N LEU A 225 -4.35 11.02 -22.85
CA LEU A 225 -5.21 11.62 -23.85
C LEU A 225 -5.21 10.82 -25.16
N GLN A 226 -4.04 10.45 -25.67
CA GLN A 226 -3.94 9.64 -26.89
C GLN A 226 -4.63 8.28 -26.73
N ASN A 227 -4.44 7.62 -25.59
CA ASN A 227 -5.10 6.36 -25.29
C ASN A 227 -6.62 6.53 -25.17
N PHE A 228 -7.11 7.62 -24.57
CA PHE A 228 -8.53 7.95 -24.52
C PHE A 228 -9.15 7.98 -25.92
N TYR A 229 -8.53 8.69 -26.87
CA TYR A 229 -9.02 8.74 -28.25
C TYR A 229 -8.95 7.37 -28.96
N PHE A 230 -7.86 6.61 -28.79
CA PHE A 230 -7.75 5.25 -29.33
C PHE A 230 -8.77 4.26 -28.75
N ASN A 231 -9.21 4.48 -27.51
CA ASN A 231 -10.26 3.69 -26.88
C ASN A 231 -11.67 4.05 -27.39
N HIS A 232 -11.83 5.22 -28.00
CA HIS A 232 -13.08 5.69 -28.61
C HIS A 232 -13.08 5.62 -30.15
N GLY A 233 -12.12 4.88 -30.75
CA GLY A 233 -12.12 4.55 -32.18
C GLY A 233 -11.41 5.53 -33.09
N TYR A 234 -10.72 6.54 -32.55
CA TYR A 234 -10.01 7.55 -33.34
C TYR A 234 -8.58 7.11 -33.67
N LEU A 235 -8.43 6.17 -34.62
CA LEU A 235 -7.12 5.58 -34.96
C LEU A 235 -6.14 6.55 -35.63
N ASP A 236 -6.65 7.59 -36.31
CA ASP A 236 -5.84 8.63 -36.93
C ASP A 236 -5.55 9.79 -35.96
N PHE A 237 -5.93 9.66 -34.67
CA PHE A 237 -5.68 10.67 -33.66
C PHE A 237 -4.19 10.98 -33.53
N ARG A 238 -3.87 12.26 -33.54
CA ARG A 238 -2.50 12.74 -33.29
C ARG A 238 -2.50 14.05 -32.54
N ILE A 239 -1.51 14.19 -31.67
CA ILE A 239 -1.16 15.47 -31.05
C ILE A 239 -0.32 16.22 -32.08
N VAL A 240 -0.87 17.30 -32.64
CA VAL A 240 -0.22 18.10 -33.70
C VAL A 240 0.92 18.91 -33.10
N SER A 241 0.70 19.50 -31.93
CA SER A 241 1.73 20.21 -31.15
C SER A 241 1.27 20.39 -29.72
N HIS A 242 2.20 20.45 -28.77
CA HIS A 242 1.96 20.97 -27.42
C HIS A 242 2.95 22.11 -27.18
N ASN A 243 2.48 23.24 -26.68
CA ASN A 243 3.30 24.42 -26.43
C ASN A 243 3.12 24.87 -24.99
N VAL A 244 4.22 24.93 -24.25
CA VAL A 244 4.26 25.46 -22.88
C VAL A 244 4.78 26.88 -22.91
N ARG A 245 3.93 27.84 -22.54
CA ARG A 245 4.27 29.27 -22.48
C ARG A 245 4.47 29.72 -21.05
N GLN A 246 5.61 30.35 -20.77
CA GLN A 246 5.88 30.95 -19.46
C GLN A 246 5.19 32.32 -19.34
N LEU A 247 4.45 32.52 -18.25
CA LEU A 247 3.72 33.75 -17.97
C LEU A 247 4.61 34.71 -17.16
N ALA A 248 5.01 35.83 -17.79
CA ALA A 248 5.96 36.81 -17.23
C ALA A 248 5.56 37.42 -15.87
N LYS A 249 4.26 37.48 -15.54
CA LYS A 249 3.76 38.18 -14.34
C LYS A 249 3.50 37.29 -13.11
N LYS A 250 3.57 35.96 -13.21
CA LYS A 250 3.09 35.06 -12.12
C LYS A 250 3.95 33.83 -11.81
N ASN A 251 5.14 33.68 -12.41
CA ASN A 251 5.93 32.44 -12.29
C ASN A 251 5.09 31.18 -12.57
N GLY A 252 4.22 31.28 -13.58
CA GLY A 252 3.29 30.23 -13.95
C GLY A 252 3.38 29.91 -15.43
N VAL A 253 2.82 28.76 -15.81
CA VAL A 253 2.83 28.25 -17.18
C VAL A 253 1.40 28.12 -17.71
N ALA A 254 1.27 28.34 -19.01
CA ALA A 254 0.07 28.03 -19.77
C ALA A 254 0.41 26.95 -20.79
N ILE A 255 -0.33 25.85 -20.76
CA ILE A 255 -0.14 24.68 -21.63
C ILE A 255 -1.21 24.74 -22.70
N ASN A 256 -0.81 24.77 -23.98
CA ASN A 256 -1.72 24.68 -25.10
C ASN A 256 -1.44 23.40 -25.88
N VAL A 257 -2.42 22.52 -25.99
CA VAL A 257 -2.35 21.27 -26.75
C VAL A 257 -3.21 21.40 -27.99
N VAL A 258 -2.63 21.15 -29.16
CA VAL A 258 -3.34 21.12 -30.44
C VAL A 258 -3.48 19.67 -30.87
N VAL A 259 -4.71 19.21 -31.05
CA VAL A 259 -5.03 17.84 -31.43
C VAL A 259 -5.70 17.78 -32.79
N PHE A 260 -5.58 16.62 -33.45
CA PHE A 260 -6.35 16.25 -34.62
C PHE A 260 -7.04 14.93 -34.33
N GLU A 261 -8.37 14.93 -34.27
CA GLU A 261 -9.17 13.77 -33.85
C GLU A 261 -9.19 12.67 -34.91
N GLY A 262 -9.41 13.05 -36.17
CA GLY A 262 -9.66 12.08 -37.25
C GLY A 262 -11.07 11.45 -37.17
N PRO A 263 -11.41 10.54 -38.09
CA PRO A 263 -12.70 9.87 -38.13
C PRO A 263 -12.77 8.69 -37.14
N VAL A 264 -13.99 8.32 -36.75
CA VAL A 264 -14.25 7.13 -35.92
C VAL A 264 -14.19 5.86 -36.76
N TYR A 265 -13.41 4.89 -36.30
CA TYR A 265 -13.29 3.58 -36.93
C TYR A 265 -14.23 2.56 -36.28
N HIS A 266 -14.89 1.76 -37.13
CA HIS A 266 -15.78 0.70 -36.71
C HIS A 266 -15.21 -0.69 -37.01
N ILE A 267 -15.52 -1.66 -36.16
CA ILE A 267 -15.11 -3.06 -36.35
C ILE A 267 -15.92 -3.66 -37.51
N SER A 268 -15.26 -4.12 -38.57
CA SER A 268 -15.94 -4.79 -39.70
C SER A 268 -16.06 -6.30 -39.53
N GLY A 269 -15.22 -6.88 -38.67
CA GLY A 269 -15.22 -8.30 -38.36
C GLY A 269 -13.87 -8.75 -37.83
N TYR A 270 -13.78 -10.05 -37.55
CA TYR A 270 -12.55 -10.69 -37.09
C TYR A 270 -12.38 -12.05 -37.75
N GLN A 271 -11.13 -12.49 -37.86
CA GLN A 271 -10.76 -13.81 -38.31
C GLN A 271 -9.80 -14.44 -37.31
N LEU A 272 -10.12 -15.64 -36.85
CA LEU A 272 -9.21 -16.45 -36.04
C LEU A 272 -8.40 -17.36 -36.96
N LEU A 273 -7.07 -17.27 -36.86
CA LEU A 273 -6.13 -18.23 -37.42
C LEU A 273 -5.56 -19.07 -36.26
N ASP A 274 -5.93 -20.35 -36.22
CA ASP A 274 -5.69 -21.27 -35.11
C ASP A 274 -4.84 -22.52 -35.46
N PRO A 275 -3.71 -22.40 -36.19
CA PRO A 275 -3.02 -23.57 -36.77
C PRO A 275 -2.47 -24.59 -35.76
N GLN A 276 -2.36 -24.24 -34.46
CA GLN A 276 -1.85 -25.13 -33.41
C GLN A 276 -2.68 -25.11 -32.11
N MET A 277 -3.91 -24.58 -32.15
CA MET A 277 -4.77 -24.60 -30.98
C MET A 277 -5.49 -25.95 -30.85
N PRO A 278 -5.55 -26.56 -29.66
CA PRO A 278 -6.35 -27.75 -29.44
C PRO A 278 -7.84 -27.53 -29.76
N SER A 279 -8.46 -28.50 -30.44
CA SER A 279 -9.84 -28.41 -30.93
C SER A 279 -10.87 -28.21 -29.81
N SER A 280 -10.57 -28.61 -28.58
CA SER A 280 -11.44 -28.41 -27.42
C SER A 280 -11.51 -26.95 -26.95
N MET A 281 -10.51 -26.11 -27.26
CA MET A 281 -10.44 -24.73 -26.79
C MET A 281 -10.84 -23.70 -27.85
N ALA A 282 -10.72 -24.06 -29.14
CA ALA A 282 -11.09 -23.17 -30.24
C ALA A 282 -12.54 -22.64 -30.16
N PRO A 283 -13.56 -23.43 -29.76
CA PRO A 283 -14.93 -22.93 -29.60
C PRO A 283 -15.03 -21.81 -28.56
N THR A 284 -14.42 -21.99 -27.38
CA THR A 284 -14.45 -20.99 -26.31
C THR A 284 -13.71 -19.72 -26.70
N VAL A 285 -12.57 -19.82 -27.39
CA VAL A 285 -11.86 -18.63 -27.88
C VAL A 285 -12.69 -17.90 -28.94
N ARG A 286 -13.36 -18.62 -29.84
CA ARG A 286 -14.29 -18.02 -30.83
C ARG A 286 -15.46 -17.32 -30.14
N GLU A 287 -16.01 -17.91 -29.08
CA GLU A 287 -17.04 -17.30 -28.25
C GLU A 287 -16.53 -16.02 -27.58
N MET A 288 -15.32 -16.01 -27.01
CA MET A 288 -14.72 -14.80 -26.44
C MET A 288 -14.57 -13.68 -27.49
N LEU A 289 -14.20 -14.01 -28.72
CA LEU A 289 -14.09 -13.05 -29.83
C LEU A 289 -15.44 -12.41 -30.18
N THR A 290 -16.58 -13.03 -29.88
CA THR A 290 -17.91 -12.43 -30.12
C THR A 290 -18.17 -11.17 -29.29
N SER A 291 -17.38 -10.94 -28.23
CA SER A 291 -17.40 -9.68 -27.49
C SER A 291 -17.11 -8.47 -28.38
N LEU A 292 -16.34 -8.66 -29.46
CA LEU A 292 -16.12 -7.67 -30.51
C LEU A 292 -17.31 -7.68 -31.47
N LYS A 293 -18.34 -6.91 -31.14
CA LYS A 293 -19.54 -6.78 -31.97
C LYS A 293 -19.21 -6.12 -33.31
N THR A 294 -19.53 -6.78 -34.43
CA THR A 294 -19.45 -6.18 -35.76
C THR A 294 -20.29 -4.90 -35.83
N GLY A 295 -19.70 -3.80 -36.28
CA GLY A 295 -20.31 -2.48 -36.34
C GLY A 295 -20.08 -1.60 -35.10
N ALA A 296 -19.60 -2.16 -33.99
CA ALA A 296 -19.22 -1.37 -32.81
C ALA A 296 -18.01 -0.48 -33.12
N VAL A 297 -17.89 0.60 -32.34
CA VAL A 297 -16.72 1.49 -32.37
C VAL A 297 -15.49 0.71 -31.92
N PHE A 298 -14.36 0.92 -32.61
CA PHE A 298 -13.10 0.29 -32.25
C PHE A 298 -12.60 0.82 -30.89
N SER A 299 -12.16 -0.07 -30.00
CA SER A 299 -11.49 0.30 -28.75
C SER A 299 -10.17 -0.45 -28.63
N ARG A 300 -9.06 0.28 -28.47
CA ARG A 300 -7.74 -0.33 -28.24
C ARG A 300 -7.71 -1.09 -26.91
N GLN A 301 -8.31 -0.54 -25.86
CA GLN A 301 -8.39 -1.20 -24.56
C GLN A 301 -9.15 -2.53 -24.64
N ASP A 302 -10.26 -2.58 -25.38
CA ASP A 302 -11.06 -3.81 -25.51
C ASP A 302 -10.24 -4.94 -26.16
N ILE A 303 -9.38 -4.61 -27.13
CA ILE A 303 -8.48 -5.58 -27.78
C ILE A 303 -7.40 -6.03 -26.80
N ILE A 304 -6.79 -5.12 -26.04
CA ILE A 304 -5.79 -5.46 -25.02
C ILE A 304 -6.40 -6.39 -23.97
N ASP A 305 -7.58 -6.03 -23.44
CA ASP A 305 -8.31 -6.81 -22.44
C ASP A 305 -8.70 -8.18 -22.98
N LEU A 306 -9.13 -8.25 -24.24
CA LEU A 306 -9.49 -9.51 -24.88
C LEU A 306 -8.27 -10.40 -25.11
N ASN A 307 -7.14 -9.85 -25.57
CA ASN A 307 -5.88 -10.59 -25.70
C ASN A 307 -5.44 -11.15 -24.36
N GLU A 308 -5.53 -10.36 -23.29
CA GLU A 308 -5.18 -10.83 -21.95
C GLU A 308 -6.15 -11.92 -21.49
N LYS A 309 -7.45 -11.78 -21.71
CA LYS A 309 -8.46 -12.81 -21.38
C LYS A 309 -8.17 -14.13 -22.10
N ILE A 310 -7.91 -14.08 -23.41
CA ILE A 310 -7.58 -15.27 -24.21
C ILE A 310 -6.25 -15.88 -23.73
N GLY A 311 -5.23 -15.05 -23.49
CA GLY A 311 -3.93 -15.50 -23.00
C GLY A 311 -4.04 -16.16 -21.63
N ASN A 312 -4.79 -15.55 -20.70
CA ASN A 312 -5.09 -16.09 -19.38
C ASN A 312 -5.84 -17.43 -19.48
N TYR A 313 -6.87 -17.52 -20.34
CA TYR A 313 -7.61 -18.77 -20.55
C TYR A 313 -6.72 -19.91 -21.05
N LEU A 314 -5.86 -19.66 -22.05
CA LEU A 314 -4.90 -20.66 -22.54
C LEU A 314 -3.91 -21.04 -21.43
N ALA A 315 -3.38 -20.05 -20.71
CA ALA A 315 -2.44 -20.25 -19.62
C ALA A 315 -3.04 -21.04 -18.45
N ASP A 316 -4.34 -20.86 -18.17
CA ASP A 316 -5.08 -21.62 -17.15
C ASP A 316 -5.26 -23.09 -17.50
N ASN A 317 -5.24 -23.41 -18.79
CA ASN A 317 -5.38 -24.78 -19.30
C ASN A 317 -4.02 -25.47 -19.54
N GLY A 318 -2.90 -24.86 -19.14
CA GLY A 318 -1.56 -25.46 -19.23
C GLY A 318 -0.66 -24.88 -20.32
N TYR A 319 -1.07 -23.83 -21.03
CA TYR A 319 -0.27 -23.24 -22.11
C TYR A 319 0.42 -21.96 -21.61
N ALA A 320 1.57 -22.09 -20.95
CA ALA A 320 2.20 -20.99 -20.21
C ALA A 320 2.73 -19.83 -21.07
N PHE A 321 3.00 -20.07 -22.36
CA PHE A 321 3.60 -19.09 -23.26
C PHE A 321 2.79 -18.94 -24.56
N PRO A 322 1.50 -18.53 -24.48
CA PRO A 322 0.71 -18.33 -25.68
C PRO A 322 1.16 -17.03 -26.37
N VAL A 323 1.37 -17.08 -27.68
CA VAL A 323 1.66 -15.91 -28.49
C VAL A 323 0.38 -15.49 -29.21
N ILE A 324 -0.13 -14.31 -28.88
CA ILE A 324 -1.35 -13.74 -29.45
C ILE A 324 -0.97 -12.46 -30.19
N ASN A 325 -1.05 -12.49 -31.52
CA ASN A 325 -0.74 -11.36 -32.37
C ASN A 325 -1.99 -10.90 -33.12
N PRO A 326 -2.73 -9.89 -32.61
CA PRO A 326 -3.81 -9.26 -33.37
C PRO A 326 -3.22 -8.32 -34.41
N ALA A 327 -3.44 -8.62 -35.68
CA ALA A 327 -3.07 -7.75 -36.79
C ALA A 327 -4.30 -6.98 -37.29
N PRO A 328 -4.42 -5.67 -37.02
CA PRO A 328 -5.49 -4.86 -37.56
C PRO A 328 -5.24 -4.56 -39.04
N ASN A 329 -6.20 -4.92 -39.89
CA ASN A 329 -6.27 -4.49 -41.28
C ASN A 329 -7.20 -3.27 -41.33
N ILE A 330 -6.59 -2.08 -41.41
CA ILE A 330 -7.27 -0.79 -41.33
C ILE A 330 -7.59 -0.32 -42.75
N ASN A 331 -8.87 -0.07 -43.02
CA ASN A 331 -9.31 0.57 -44.24
C ASN A 331 -9.61 2.05 -43.96
N HIS A 332 -8.65 2.92 -44.31
CA HIS A 332 -8.74 4.37 -44.10
C HIS A 332 -9.81 5.07 -44.95
N VAL A 333 -10.37 4.42 -46.00
CA VAL A 333 -11.41 5.00 -46.86
C VAL A 333 -12.81 4.73 -46.31
N THR A 334 -13.05 3.53 -45.80
CA THR A 334 -14.35 3.13 -45.24
C THR A 334 -14.42 3.27 -43.72
N HIS A 335 -13.32 3.70 -43.09
CA HIS A 335 -13.14 3.80 -41.64
C HIS A 335 -13.54 2.52 -40.91
N LYS A 336 -13.08 1.39 -41.45
CA LYS A 336 -13.37 0.05 -40.94
C LYS A 336 -12.10 -0.69 -40.59
N VAL A 337 -12.14 -1.44 -39.49
CA VAL A 337 -11.03 -2.25 -39.00
C VAL A 337 -11.42 -3.71 -38.99
N PHE A 338 -10.67 -4.53 -39.73
CA PHE A 338 -10.81 -5.99 -39.70
C PHE A 338 -9.66 -6.59 -38.89
N LEU A 339 -9.96 -7.41 -37.89
CA LEU A 339 -8.95 -7.94 -36.97
C LEU A 339 -8.57 -9.38 -37.31
N ILE A 340 -7.30 -9.63 -37.64
CA ILE A 340 -6.78 -10.99 -37.86
C ILE A 340 -6.05 -11.44 -36.59
N TYR A 341 -6.64 -12.39 -35.87
CA TYR A 341 -6.05 -12.97 -34.67
C TYR A 341 -5.23 -14.19 -35.04
N ASN A 342 -3.89 -14.06 -34.99
CA ASN A 342 -2.99 -15.20 -35.10
C ASN A 342 -2.60 -15.69 -33.71
N ILE A 343 -3.14 -16.85 -33.30
CA ILE A 343 -2.96 -17.40 -31.96
C ILE A 343 -2.15 -18.69 -32.01
N GLN A 344 -1.01 -18.69 -31.32
CA GLN A 344 -0.16 -19.85 -31.13
C GLN A 344 -0.17 -20.23 -29.64
N ALA A 345 -0.93 -21.26 -29.30
CA ALA A 345 -1.02 -21.72 -27.91
C ALA A 345 0.30 -22.34 -27.41
N GLY A 346 1.09 -22.94 -28.31
CA GLY A 346 2.30 -23.67 -27.93
C GLY A 346 1.99 -25.04 -27.33
N GLN A 347 2.94 -25.59 -26.56
CA GLN A 347 2.81 -26.90 -25.92
C GLN A 347 2.22 -26.77 -24.52
N ARG A 348 1.49 -27.81 -24.08
CA ARG A 348 1.01 -27.90 -22.70
C ARG A 348 2.18 -28.19 -21.76
N VAL A 349 2.38 -27.34 -20.76
CA VAL A 349 3.47 -27.44 -19.80
C VAL A 349 2.98 -27.84 -18.41
N TYR A 350 3.83 -28.57 -17.70
CA TYR A 350 3.62 -29.00 -16.32
C TYR A 350 4.61 -28.29 -15.41
N VAL A 351 4.16 -27.94 -14.20
CA VAL A 351 5.03 -27.35 -13.18
C VAL A 351 5.83 -28.49 -12.56
N ARG A 352 7.14 -28.53 -12.80
CA ARG A 352 8.01 -29.60 -12.29
C ARG A 352 8.39 -29.33 -10.83
N LYS A 353 8.91 -28.15 -10.54
CA LYS A 353 9.28 -27.71 -9.19
C LYS A 353 8.90 -26.27 -8.95
N ILE A 354 8.64 -25.95 -7.68
CA ILE A 354 8.46 -24.58 -7.22
C ILE A 354 9.60 -24.26 -6.24
N HIS A 355 10.43 -23.29 -6.60
CA HIS A 355 11.49 -22.78 -5.74
C HIS A 355 11.02 -21.51 -5.05
N ILE A 356 11.26 -21.44 -3.74
CA ILE A 356 10.99 -20.26 -2.92
C ILE A 356 12.34 -19.72 -2.47
N THR A 357 12.61 -18.45 -2.73
CA THR A 357 13.88 -17.79 -2.45
C THR A 357 13.65 -16.44 -1.78
N GLY A 358 14.60 -16.00 -0.96
CA GLY A 358 14.52 -14.74 -0.21
C GLY A 358 13.81 -14.86 1.15
N ASN A 359 13.29 -16.04 1.51
CA ASN A 359 12.76 -16.34 2.83
C ASN A 359 13.89 -16.73 3.81
N THR A 360 14.64 -15.75 4.30
CA THR A 360 15.79 -15.98 5.20
C THR A 360 15.40 -16.25 6.65
N ARG A 361 14.34 -15.61 7.13
CA ARG A 361 13.81 -15.72 8.50
C ARG A 361 12.56 -16.60 8.53
N THR A 362 11.69 -16.46 7.54
CA THR A 362 10.42 -17.16 7.41
C THR A 362 10.65 -18.56 6.88
N SER A 363 10.08 -19.55 7.56
CA SER A 363 10.14 -20.93 7.13
C SER A 363 9.50 -21.10 5.76
N GLY A 364 10.17 -21.84 4.87
CA GLY A 364 9.68 -22.10 3.52
C GLY A 364 8.32 -22.80 3.50
N ILE A 365 7.96 -23.52 4.56
CA ILE A 365 6.64 -24.14 4.70
C ILE A 365 5.51 -23.10 4.73
N VAL A 366 5.73 -21.96 5.38
CA VAL A 366 4.73 -20.88 5.54
C VAL A 366 4.37 -20.28 4.18
N VAL A 367 5.37 -20.11 3.32
CA VAL A 367 5.17 -19.61 1.96
C VAL A 367 4.56 -20.71 1.08
N ARG A 368 5.02 -21.96 1.25
CA ARG A 368 4.53 -23.11 0.47
C ARG A 368 3.06 -23.42 0.74
N THR A 369 2.55 -23.21 1.96
CA THR A 369 1.12 -23.39 2.27
C THR A 369 0.22 -22.36 1.60
N GLN A 370 0.76 -21.23 1.14
CA GLN A 370 0.00 -20.23 0.38
C GLN A 370 -0.17 -20.58 -1.10
N LEU A 371 0.54 -21.60 -1.60
CA LEU A 371 0.53 -21.99 -3.00
C LEU A 371 -0.76 -22.72 -3.37
N ARG A 372 -1.44 -22.22 -4.40
CA ARG A 372 -2.55 -22.91 -5.09
C ARG A 372 -2.04 -23.74 -6.27
N GLN A 373 -0.96 -23.30 -6.93
CA GLN A 373 -0.31 -24.08 -7.96
C GLN A 373 0.49 -25.21 -7.32
N MET A 374 0.18 -26.45 -7.69
CA MET A 374 0.89 -27.64 -7.21
C MET A 374 2.03 -28.04 -8.14
N GLU A 375 3.09 -28.61 -7.57
CA GLU A 375 4.12 -29.33 -8.32
C GLU A 375 3.52 -30.60 -8.93
N GLY A 376 3.98 -30.99 -10.12
CA GLY A 376 3.45 -32.11 -10.90
C GLY A 376 2.13 -31.84 -11.63
N ALA A 377 1.44 -30.73 -11.33
CA ALA A 377 0.19 -30.37 -12.00
C ALA A 377 0.44 -29.59 -13.31
N PRO A 378 -0.54 -29.57 -14.24
CA PRO A 378 -0.54 -28.62 -15.35
C PRO A 378 -0.37 -27.19 -14.84
N TYR A 379 0.33 -26.36 -15.62
CA TYR A 379 0.45 -24.95 -15.31
C TYR A 379 -0.93 -24.26 -15.35
N SER A 380 -1.22 -23.44 -14.36
CA SER A 380 -2.40 -22.58 -14.34
C SER A 380 -2.01 -21.19 -13.88
N LEU A 381 -2.18 -20.20 -14.77
CA LEU A 381 -1.86 -18.81 -14.44
C LEU A 381 -2.75 -18.27 -13.33
N LYS A 382 -4.03 -18.67 -13.28
CA LYS A 382 -4.97 -18.38 -12.19
C LYS A 382 -4.40 -18.85 -10.85
N ASN A 383 -3.96 -20.10 -10.76
CA ASN A 383 -3.39 -20.63 -9.53
C ASN A 383 -2.07 -19.93 -9.17
N VAL A 384 -1.23 -19.58 -10.14
CA VAL A 384 0.01 -18.81 -9.92
C VAL A 384 -0.30 -17.40 -9.41
N LYS A 385 -1.27 -16.71 -10.02
CA LYS A 385 -1.73 -15.37 -9.61
C LYS A 385 -2.31 -15.40 -8.19
N GLU A 386 -3.17 -16.37 -7.86
CA GLU A 386 -3.70 -16.54 -6.51
C GLU A 386 -2.61 -16.89 -5.49
N SER A 387 -1.65 -17.74 -5.86
CA SER A 387 -0.49 -18.04 -5.00
C SER A 387 0.30 -16.77 -4.68
N LYS A 388 0.60 -15.96 -5.71
CA LYS A 388 1.28 -14.66 -5.54
C LYS A 388 0.46 -13.74 -4.63
N ARG A 389 -0.85 -13.60 -4.87
CA ARG A 389 -1.76 -12.78 -4.07
C ARG A 389 -1.75 -13.19 -2.60
N ASN A 390 -1.91 -14.48 -2.29
CA ASN A 390 -1.90 -14.98 -0.92
C ASN A 390 -0.56 -14.70 -0.21
N ILE A 391 0.57 -14.87 -0.91
CA ILE A 391 1.89 -14.54 -0.34
C ILE A 391 2.03 -13.03 -0.10
N GLN A 392 1.55 -12.19 -1.03
CA GLN A 392 1.57 -10.72 -0.89
C GLN A 392 0.66 -10.19 0.24
N MET A 393 -0.34 -10.96 0.65
CA MET A 393 -1.20 -10.61 1.78
C MET A 393 -0.52 -10.85 3.15
N LEU A 394 0.60 -11.57 3.19
CA LEU A 394 1.35 -11.78 4.42
C LEU A 394 2.10 -10.49 4.81
N SER A 395 1.80 -9.95 5.99
CA SER A 395 2.35 -8.66 6.47
C SER A 395 3.87 -8.62 6.64
N TYR A 396 4.53 -9.78 6.60
CA TYR A 396 5.98 -9.97 6.68
C TYR A 396 6.67 -10.19 5.32
N LEU A 397 5.91 -10.08 4.21
CA LEU A 397 6.42 -10.15 2.84
C LEU A 397 5.85 -8.99 2.02
N ASN A 398 6.67 -8.04 1.58
CA ASN A 398 6.18 -6.84 0.88
C ASN A 398 6.22 -6.94 -0.65
N HIS A 399 7.08 -7.81 -1.21
CA HIS A 399 7.26 -7.97 -2.64
C HIS A 399 7.46 -9.44 -3.01
N VAL A 400 6.67 -9.90 -3.97
CA VAL A 400 6.71 -11.27 -4.49
C VAL A 400 6.81 -11.18 -6.00
N SER A 401 7.94 -11.61 -6.55
CA SER A 401 8.10 -11.79 -7.99
C SER A 401 8.08 -13.28 -8.30
N VAL A 402 7.28 -13.65 -9.30
CA VAL A 402 7.22 -15.02 -9.80
C VAL A 402 7.84 -15.04 -11.18
N THR A 403 8.82 -15.92 -11.39
CA THR A 403 9.43 -16.14 -12.69
C THR A 403 9.14 -17.57 -13.15
N THR A 404 8.52 -17.71 -14.31
CA THR A 404 8.31 -19.00 -14.95
C THR A 404 9.52 -19.32 -15.81
N LYS A 405 10.33 -20.32 -15.42
CA LYS A 405 11.54 -20.72 -16.13
C LYS A 405 11.31 -22.03 -16.90
N PRO A 406 11.45 -22.05 -18.23
CA PRO A 406 11.48 -23.30 -18.99
C PRO A 406 12.62 -24.20 -18.52
N VAL A 407 12.36 -25.50 -18.40
CA VAL A 407 13.39 -26.48 -18.02
C VAL A 407 14.30 -26.77 -19.22
N PRO A 408 15.62 -26.56 -19.13
CA PRO A 408 16.53 -26.85 -20.24
C PRO A 408 16.42 -28.31 -20.71
N GLY A 409 16.30 -28.53 -22.02
CA GLY A 409 16.17 -29.86 -22.62
C GLY A 409 14.80 -30.54 -22.46
N LYS A 410 13.79 -29.85 -21.92
CA LYS A 410 12.41 -30.34 -21.83
C LYS A 410 11.43 -29.29 -22.36
N ASN A 411 10.62 -29.68 -23.34
CA ASN A 411 9.72 -28.74 -24.04
C ASN A 411 8.35 -28.59 -23.37
N ASN A 412 8.05 -29.39 -22.34
CA ASN A 412 6.75 -29.46 -21.67
C ASN A 412 6.84 -29.29 -20.14
N GLN A 413 7.94 -28.71 -19.64
CA GLN A 413 8.15 -28.53 -18.21
C GLN A 413 8.66 -27.13 -17.90
N VAL A 414 8.12 -26.55 -16.82
CA VAL A 414 8.55 -25.27 -16.28
C VAL A 414 8.82 -25.42 -14.78
N ASP A 415 9.79 -24.67 -14.28
CA ASP A 415 9.96 -24.41 -12.86
C ASP A 415 9.42 -23.02 -12.53
N LEU A 416 8.80 -22.87 -11.36
CA LEU A 416 8.34 -21.58 -10.86
C LEU A 416 9.25 -21.11 -9.74
N ASP A 417 9.90 -19.96 -9.96
CA ASP A 417 10.75 -19.35 -8.96
C ASP A 417 10.00 -18.17 -8.33
N TYR A 418 9.58 -18.36 -7.08
CA TYR A 418 9.03 -17.33 -6.21
C TYR A 418 10.19 -16.67 -5.47
N HIS A 419 10.47 -15.42 -5.80
CA HIS A 419 11.40 -14.60 -5.03
C HIS A 419 10.61 -13.66 -4.14
N VAL A 420 10.68 -13.90 -2.83
CA VAL A 420 10.00 -13.13 -1.80
C VAL A 420 10.98 -12.20 -1.11
N HIS A 421 10.53 -11.01 -0.78
CA HIS A 421 11.31 -10.06 0.00
C HIS A 421 10.72 -9.95 1.41
N GLU A 422 11.47 -10.41 2.40
CA GLU A 422 11.08 -10.34 3.80
C GLU A 422 11.21 -8.93 4.35
N VAL A 423 10.23 -8.54 5.17
CA VAL A 423 10.26 -7.29 5.92
C VAL A 423 10.12 -7.55 7.40
N ASN A 424 10.63 -6.62 8.21
CA ASN A 424 10.37 -6.66 9.63
C ASN A 424 8.90 -6.29 9.88
N ALA A 425 8.10 -7.28 10.27
CA ALA A 425 6.66 -7.10 10.47
C ALA A 425 6.27 -6.89 11.93
N GLY A 426 7.22 -7.01 12.86
CA GLY A 426 7.00 -6.66 14.25
C GLY A 426 6.52 -5.21 14.37
N ARG A 427 5.44 -5.00 15.10
CA ARG A 427 4.81 -3.70 15.33
C ARG A 427 4.79 -3.42 16.81
N ALA A 428 5.28 -2.25 17.19
CA ALA A 428 5.00 -1.65 18.48
C ALA A 428 4.02 -0.51 18.23
N SER A 429 2.84 -0.57 18.85
CA SER A 429 1.82 0.46 18.80
C SER A 429 1.63 1.05 20.18
N VAL A 430 1.54 2.37 20.23
CA VAL A 430 1.05 3.11 21.39
C VAL A 430 -0.29 3.69 20.96
N GLN A 431 -1.31 3.49 21.77
CA GLN A 431 -2.64 4.01 21.54
C GLN A 431 -3.02 4.93 22.69
N ALA A 432 -3.68 6.02 22.35
CA ALA A 432 -4.30 6.92 23.31
C ALA A 432 -5.61 7.40 22.67
N GLY A 433 -6.64 7.49 23.48
CA GLY A 433 -7.96 7.78 23.01
C GLY A 433 -8.88 8.25 24.12
N TYR A 434 -10.08 8.57 23.72
CA TYR A 434 -11.18 8.90 24.62
C TYR A 434 -12.45 8.34 24.01
N SER A 435 -13.29 7.71 24.83
CA SER A 435 -14.68 7.44 24.49
C SER A 435 -15.57 7.85 25.65
N ASP A 436 -16.84 8.10 25.37
CA ASP A 436 -17.83 8.40 26.38
C ASP A 436 -18.17 7.20 27.28
N VAL A 437 -17.98 5.97 26.77
CA VAL A 437 -18.23 4.72 27.51
C VAL A 437 -17.03 4.30 28.39
N GLN A 438 -15.79 4.53 27.94
CA GLN A 438 -14.57 4.07 28.64
C GLN A 438 -13.75 5.20 29.27
N GLY A 439 -14.08 6.47 28.99
CA GLY A 439 -13.30 7.63 29.41
C GLY A 439 -11.99 7.76 28.66
N PHE A 440 -10.99 8.40 29.28
CA PHE A 440 -9.64 8.45 28.72
C PHE A 440 -9.00 7.05 28.73
N LEU A 441 -8.50 6.60 27.58
CA LEU A 441 -7.81 5.33 27.45
C LEU A 441 -6.41 5.51 26.87
N TYR A 442 -5.48 4.68 27.33
CA TYR A 442 -4.14 4.59 26.76
C TYR A 442 -3.62 3.16 26.88
N GLY A 443 -2.74 2.79 25.97
CA GLY A 443 -2.20 1.45 25.96
C GLY A 443 -0.96 1.33 25.09
N ALA A 444 -0.31 0.20 25.20
CA ALA A 444 0.73 -0.18 24.27
C ALA A 444 0.58 -1.66 23.93
N ASN A 445 0.88 -2.00 22.68
CA ASN A 445 0.87 -3.37 22.20
C ASN A 445 2.12 -3.62 21.36
N VAL A 446 2.76 -4.75 21.60
CA VAL A 446 3.85 -5.27 20.78
C VAL A 446 3.36 -6.56 20.15
N SER A 447 3.29 -6.58 18.83
CA SER A 447 2.88 -7.76 18.07
C SER A 447 3.93 -8.17 17.04
N GLU A 448 4.11 -9.47 16.89
CA GLU A 448 4.97 -10.10 15.90
C GLU A 448 4.16 -11.12 15.10
N PRO A 449 3.72 -10.79 13.87
CA PRO A 449 2.90 -11.68 13.05
C PRO A 449 3.67 -12.87 12.47
N ASN A 450 5.00 -12.88 12.56
CA ASN A 450 5.84 -13.98 12.09
C ASN A 450 6.84 -14.42 13.16
N PHE A 451 6.32 -14.75 14.35
CA PHE A 451 7.14 -15.12 15.49
C PHE A 451 8.06 -16.29 15.15
N LEU A 452 9.36 -16.08 15.32
CA LEU A 452 10.44 -17.02 14.97
C LEU A 452 10.38 -17.56 13.52
N GLY A 453 9.77 -16.81 12.60
CA GLY A 453 9.67 -17.22 11.19
C GLY A 453 8.62 -18.29 10.89
N SER A 454 7.74 -18.59 11.85
CA SER A 454 6.77 -19.68 11.73
C SER A 454 5.41 -19.29 11.13
N GLY A 455 5.21 -18.02 10.77
CA GLY A 455 3.91 -17.48 10.33
C GLY A 455 2.86 -17.42 11.46
N LYS A 456 3.30 -17.56 12.71
CA LYS A 456 2.45 -17.51 13.91
C LYS A 456 2.49 -16.10 14.49
N TYR A 457 1.33 -15.63 14.92
CA TYR A 457 1.15 -14.33 15.51
C TYR A 457 1.32 -14.42 17.03
N VAL A 458 2.12 -13.52 17.60
CA VAL A 458 2.24 -13.32 19.05
C VAL A 458 2.02 -11.85 19.36
N SER A 459 1.24 -11.53 20.37
CA SER A 459 1.09 -10.16 20.87
C SER A 459 1.06 -10.09 22.39
N ILE A 460 1.64 -9.02 22.91
CA ILE A 460 1.55 -8.61 24.31
C ILE A 460 1.05 -7.19 24.33
N GLY A 461 -0.04 -6.95 25.05
CA GLY A 461 -0.64 -5.64 25.18
C GLY A 461 -0.96 -5.29 26.62
N PHE A 462 -0.96 -3.99 26.89
CA PHE A 462 -1.70 -3.44 28.03
C PHE A 462 -2.58 -2.29 27.54
N THR A 463 -3.75 -2.17 28.15
CA THR A 463 -4.68 -1.07 27.94
C THR A 463 -5.17 -0.61 29.30
N ASN A 464 -5.21 0.69 29.54
CA ASN A 464 -5.78 1.27 30.73
C ASN A 464 -6.81 2.32 30.34
N SER A 465 -7.94 2.34 31.03
CA SER A 465 -9.05 3.27 30.85
C SER A 465 -9.67 3.61 32.21
N GLU A 466 -10.67 4.49 32.24
CA GLU A 466 -11.42 4.77 33.48
C GLU A 466 -12.29 3.58 33.90
N TYR A 467 -12.71 2.74 32.94
CA TYR A 467 -13.49 1.53 33.16
C TYR A 467 -12.63 0.32 33.57
N SER A 468 -11.51 0.08 32.89
CA SER A 468 -10.68 -1.12 33.10
C SER A 468 -9.19 -0.96 32.81
N SER A 469 -8.38 -1.73 33.52
CA SER A 469 -6.97 -2.00 33.25
C SER A 469 -6.79 -3.45 32.80
N SER A 470 -6.33 -3.67 31.58
CA SER A 470 -6.20 -4.98 30.93
C SER A 470 -4.77 -5.26 30.51
N TYR A 471 -4.29 -6.47 30.80
CA TYR A 471 -3.04 -7.02 30.30
C TYR A 471 -3.34 -8.29 29.53
N SER A 472 -2.81 -8.44 28.32
CA SER A 472 -3.10 -9.59 27.48
C SER A 472 -1.86 -10.13 26.79
N PHE A 473 -1.80 -11.46 26.71
CA PHE A 473 -0.91 -12.21 25.85
C PHE A 473 -1.78 -13.01 24.88
N SER A 474 -1.50 -12.94 23.58
CA SER A 474 -2.21 -13.71 22.57
C SER A 474 -1.23 -14.39 21.64
N TYR A 475 -1.49 -15.65 21.36
CA TYR A 475 -0.81 -16.46 20.37
C TYR A 475 -1.85 -16.96 19.37
N ASN A 476 -1.57 -16.86 18.07
CA ASN A 476 -2.46 -17.38 17.04
C ASN A 476 -1.67 -18.09 15.95
N ASN A 477 -2.08 -19.32 15.63
CA ASN A 477 -1.62 -20.06 14.47
C ASN A 477 -2.70 -19.97 13.37
N PRO A 478 -2.55 -19.09 12.36
CA PRO A 478 -3.55 -18.91 11.31
C PRO A 478 -3.69 -20.12 10.38
N PHE A 479 -2.66 -20.97 10.28
CA PHE A 479 -2.63 -22.15 9.40
C PHE A 479 -2.48 -23.43 10.23
N TYR A 480 -3.32 -23.61 11.25
CA TYR A 480 -3.30 -24.81 12.07
C TYR A 480 -3.65 -26.07 11.27
N THR A 481 -4.52 -25.94 10.26
CA THR A 481 -4.79 -26.98 9.26
C THR A 481 -4.53 -26.48 7.85
N MET A 482 -4.33 -27.42 6.90
CA MET A 482 -4.21 -27.09 5.47
C MET A 482 -5.48 -26.44 4.89
N SER A 483 -6.64 -26.65 5.51
CA SER A 483 -7.92 -26.05 5.11
C SER A 483 -8.08 -24.58 5.56
N GLY A 484 -7.10 -24.02 6.28
CA GLY A 484 -7.14 -22.63 6.76
C GLY A 484 -7.81 -22.45 8.12
N MET A 485 -7.99 -23.53 8.90
CA MET A 485 -8.44 -23.40 10.29
C MET A 485 -7.34 -22.73 11.12
N SER A 486 -7.71 -21.69 11.84
CA SER A 486 -6.84 -20.98 12.77
C SER A 486 -7.03 -21.51 14.19
N ARG A 487 -5.97 -21.45 15.01
CA ARG A 487 -6.03 -21.78 16.44
C ARG A 487 -5.35 -20.71 17.28
N GLY A 488 -6.12 -20.07 18.15
CA GLY A 488 -5.69 -19.07 19.12
C GLY A 488 -5.53 -19.63 20.53
N PHE A 489 -4.62 -19.02 21.28
CA PHE A 489 -4.47 -19.16 22.72
C PHE A 489 -4.26 -17.78 23.31
N SER A 490 -5.03 -17.42 24.33
CA SER A 490 -4.92 -16.13 25.00
C SER A 490 -4.86 -16.30 26.51
N VAL A 491 -4.10 -15.42 27.16
CA VAL A 491 -4.05 -15.24 28.60
C VAL A 491 -4.27 -13.76 28.88
N TYR A 492 -5.16 -13.43 29.78
CA TYR A 492 -5.45 -12.04 30.11
C TYR A 492 -5.70 -11.85 31.60
N TYR A 493 -5.42 -10.65 32.07
CA TYR A 493 -5.82 -10.17 33.38
C TYR A 493 -6.52 -8.83 33.20
N ASN A 494 -7.75 -8.72 33.69
CA ASN A 494 -8.57 -7.53 33.63
C ASN A 494 -8.94 -7.08 35.04
N HIS A 495 -8.65 -5.83 35.38
CA HIS A 495 -9.16 -5.17 36.57
C HIS A 495 -10.20 -4.13 36.14
N THR A 496 -11.45 -4.27 36.58
CA THR A 496 -12.56 -3.42 36.16
C THR A 496 -13.13 -2.64 37.36
N THR A 497 -13.40 -1.36 37.15
CA THR A 497 -13.97 -0.41 38.11
C THR A 497 -15.21 0.29 37.52
N PRO A 498 -16.37 -0.40 37.39
CA PRO A 498 -17.53 0.15 36.68
C PRO A 498 -18.09 1.45 37.28
N GLY A 499 -17.92 1.67 38.58
CA GLY A 499 -18.37 2.89 39.27
C GLY A 499 -17.85 4.21 38.69
N ASN A 500 -16.73 4.20 37.95
CA ASN A 500 -16.16 5.39 37.30
C ASN A 500 -16.94 5.84 36.04
N VAL A 501 -17.74 4.95 35.44
CA VAL A 501 -18.42 5.18 34.15
C VAL A 501 -19.94 5.04 34.24
N ASN A 502 -20.51 5.60 35.32
CA ASN A 502 -21.95 5.61 35.61
C ASN A 502 -22.58 4.22 35.79
N LEU A 503 -21.83 3.22 36.26
CA LEU A 503 -22.34 1.89 36.59
C LEU A 503 -22.31 1.64 38.10
N GLU A 504 -22.79 0.46 38.51
CA GLU A 504 -22.74 -0.02 39.89
C GLU A 504 -21.30 0.02 40.48
N PRO A 505 -21.10 0.56 41.69
CA PRO A 505 -19.78 0.76 42.26
C PRO A 505 -19.25 -0.52 42.93
N TYR A 506 -18.61 -1.38 42.15
CA TYR A 506 -17.83 -2.55 42.61
C TYR A 506 -16.47 -2.63 41.89
N THR A 507 -15.60 -3.56 42.30
CA THR A 507 -14.39 -3.91 41.56
C THR A 507 -14.39 -5.37 41.15
N MET A 508 -13.81 -5.68 40.00
CA MET A 508 -13.70 -7.05 39.49
C MET A 508 -12.29 -7.32 38.98
N ASP A 509 -11.68 -8.39 39.49
CA ASP A 509 -10.43 -8.96 39.00
C ASP A 509 -10.74 -10.25 38.23
N ASP A 510 -10.36 -10.32 36.96
CA ASP A 510 -10.57 -11.47 36.08
C ASP A 510 -9.24 -11.94 35.48
N LEU A 511 -8.76 -13.11 35.92
CA LEU A 511 -7.62 -13.80 35.33
C LEU A 511 -8.13 -14.95 34.46
N GLY A 512 -7.99 -14.80 33.15
CA GLY A 512 -8.56 -15.71 32.17
C GLY A 512 -7.53 -16.36 31.25
N THR A 513 -7.88 -17.56 30.78
CA THR A 513 -7.17 -18.27 29.71
C THR A 513 -8.19 -18.81 28.71
N SER A 514 -7.91 -18.72 27.42
CA SER A 514 -8.83 -19.23 26.40
C SER A 514 -8.12 -19.86 25.21
N ILE A 515 -8.78 -20.84 24.61
CA ILE A 515 -8.41 -21.46 23.33
C ILE A 515 -9.54 -21.22 22.36
N SER A 516 -9.21 -20.73 21.17
CA SER A 516 -10.18 -20.47 20.11
C SER A 516 -9.76 -21.12 18.80
N TYR A 517 -10.76 -21.46 17.99
CA TYR A 517 -10.61 -22.00 16.64
C TYR A 517 -11.46 -21.16 15.70
N GLY A 518 -10.87 -20.77 14.56
CA GLY A 518 -11.59 -20.05 13.51
C GLY A 518 -11.57 -20.86 12.22
N LEU A 519 -12.74 -21.28 11.76
CA LEU A 519 -12.95 -22.07 10.56
C LEU A 519 -13.56 -21.17 9.46
N PRO A 520 -12.83 -20.87 8.38
CA PRO A 520 -13.42 -20.21 7.22
C PRO A 520 -14.36 -21.19 6.51
N LEU A 521 -15.66 -20.89 6.49
CA LEU A 521 -16.68 -21.70 5.82
C LEU A 521 -16.80 -21.30 4.34
N SER A 522 -16.63 -20.01 4.04
CA SER A 522 -16.62 -19.44 2.70
C SER A 522 -15.65 -18.25 2.63
N GLU A 523 -15.67 -17.48 1.53
CA GLU A 523 -14.94 -16.21 1.42
C GLU A 523 -15.55 -15.10 2.31
N TYR A 524 -16.80 -15.28 2.75
CA TYR A 524 -17.56 -14.29 3.52
C TYR A 524 -17.95 -14.79 4.91
N ASP A 525 -18.01 -16.12 5.11
CA ASP A 525 -18.50 -16.75 6.33
C ASP A 525 -17.36 -17.36 7.16
N ARG A 526 -17.34 -17.07 8.45
CA ARG A 526 -16.38 -17.64 9.40
C ARG A 526 -17.09 -18.10 10.67
N LEU A 527 -16.83 -19.35 11.05
CA LEU A 527 -17.26 -19.92 12.31
C LEU A 527 -16.11 -19.84 13.31
N ASN A 528 -16.35 -19.22 14.46
CA ASN A 528 -15.43 -19.18 15.59
C ASN A 528 -16.01 -20.03 16.72
N PHE A 529 -15.21 -20.92 17.30
CA PHE A 529 -15.60 -21.66 18.48
C PHE A 529 -14.41 -21.80 19.42
N GLY A 530 -14.68 -21.82 20.72
CA GLY A 530 -13.61 -21.88 21.70
C GLY A 530 -14.13 -22.10 23.11
N GLY A 531 -13.21 -22.17 24.04
CA GLY A 531 -13.53 -22.22 25.45
C GLY A 531 -12.40 -21.66 26.28
N GLY A 532 -12.72 -21.34 27.52
CA GLY A 532 -11.78 -20.72 28.44
C GLY A 532 -12.09 -21.02 29.90
N TYR A 533 -11.13 -20.68 30.74
CA TYR A 533 -11.23 -20.70 32.18
C TYR A 533 -10.93 -19.30 32.72
N ASP A 534 -11.83 -18.78 33.53
CA ASP A 534 -11.73 -17.47 34.17
C ASP A 534 -11.80 -17.61 35.69
N ASN A 535 -10.86 -16.98 36.40
CA ASN A 535 -10.94 -16.78 37.83
C ASN A 535 -11.38 -15.35 38.10
N ILE A 536 -12.61 -15.18 38.56
CA ILE A 536 -13.26 -13.88 38.72
C ILE A 536 -13.43 -13.59 40.21
N SER A 537 -12.86 -12.49 40.69
CA SER A 537 -12.99 -12.04 42.07
C SER A 537 -13.68 -10.67 42.12
N ILE A 538 -14.78 -10.58 42.85
CA ILE A 538 -15.51 -9.34 43.10
C ILE A 538 -15.09 -8.74 44.44
N GLY A 539 -14.83 -7.43 44.45
CA GLY A 539 -14.40 -6.65 45.60
C GLY A 539 -15.09 -5.29 45.72
N ASN A 540 -14.76 -4.54 46.78
CA ASN A 540 -15.25 -3.19 47.08
C ASN A 540 -16.78 -3.01 47.07
N VAL A 541 -17.52 -4.07 47.42
CA VAL A 541 -18.98 -4.04 47.49
C VAL A 541 -19.41 -3.41 48.83
N THR A 542 -19.89 -2.18 48.79
CA THR A 542 -20.35 -1.46 50.00
C THR A 542 -21.87 -1.45 50.08
N PRO A 543 -22.47 -2.09 51.11
CA PRO A 543 -23.93 -2.06 51.31
C PRO A 543 -24.46 -0.62 51.37
N GLY A 544 -25.52 -0.33 50.62
CA GLY A 544 -26.12 1.01 50.52
C GLY A 544 -25.55 1.88 49.39
N LEU A 545 -24.46 1.47 48.74
CA LEU A 545 -23.98 2.08 47.48
C LEU A 545 -24.31 1.19 46.27
N VAL A 546 -24.17 -0.12 46.40
CA VAL A 546 -24.58 -1.09 45.38
C VAL A 546 -26.05 -1.45 45.50
N SER A 547 -26.71 -1.76 44.38
CA SER A 547 -28.13 -2.16 44.37
C SER A 547 -28.40 -3.47 45.13
N PRO A 548 -29.65 -3.64 45.65
CA PRO A 548 -30.05 -4.85 46.37
C PRO A 548 -29.84 -6.14 45.57
N SER A 549 -30.06 -6.10 44.24
CA SER A 549 -29.86 -7.24 43.35
C SER A 549 -28.41 -7.73 43.32
N VAL A 550 -27.44 -6.82 43.36
CA VAL A 550 -26.01 -7.18 43.39
C VAL A 550 -25.68 -7.84 44.72
N THR A 551 -26.14 -7.27 45.84
CA THR A 551 -25.91 -7.86 47.17
C THR A 551 -26.58 -9.22 47.33
N ASP A 552 -27.80 -9.38 46.81
CA ASP A 552 -28.54 -10.64 46.86
C ASP A 552 -27.85 -11.71 46.01
N PHE A 553 -27.41 -11.36 44.80
CA PHE A 553 -26.64 -12.26 43.94
C PHE A 553 -25.37 -12.78 44.63
N LEU A 554 -24.60 -11.88 45.26
CA LEU A 554 -23.37 -12.24 45.97
C LEU A 554 -23.62 -13.06 47.24
N SER A 555 -24.77 -12.88 47.89
CA SER A 555 -25.16 -13.67 49.06
C SER A 555 -25.48 -15.12 48.69
N THR A 556 -26.10 -15.33 47.54
CA THR A 556 -26.43 -16.67 47.01
C THR A 556 -25.25 -17.30 46.29
N ASN A 557 -24.40 -16.50 45.65
CA ASN A 557 -23.24 -16.94 44.89
C ASN A 557 -21.97 -16.21 45.36
N PRO A 558 -21.30 -16.69 46.43
CA PRO A 558 -20.12 -16.02 46.97
C PRO A 558 -18.93 -16.03 46.00
N SER A 559 -18.31 -14.86 45.82
CA SER A 559 -17.02 -14.69 45.11
C SER A 559 -15.85 -15.26 45.93
N PRO A 560 -14.79 -15.85 45.32
CA PRO A 560 -14.46 -15.83 43.88
C PRO A 560 -15.10 -16.96 43.06
N TYR A 561 -15.20 -16.74 41.75
CA TYR A 561 -15.75 -17.67 40.77
C TYR A 561 -14.67 -18.34 39.94
N ASN A 562 -14.84 -19.65 39.70
CA ASN A 562 -13.98 -20.46 38.84
C ASN A 562 -14.79 -20.90 37.63
N GLN A 563 -14.81 -20.07 36.59
CA GLN A 563 -15.74 -20.19 35.49
C GLN A 563 -15.12 -20.91 34.29
N LEU A 564 -15.78 -21.96 33.80
CA LEU A 564 -15.52 -22.48 32.47
C LEU A 564 -16.50 -21.85 31.48
N LYS A 565 -15.99 -21.33 30.36
CA LYS A 565 -16.80 -20.72 29.29
C LYS A 565 -16.64 -21.48 27.98
N VAL A 566 -17.72 -21.59 27.22
CA VAL A 566 -17.71 -22.02 25.82
C VAL A 566 -18.27 -20.89 24.98
N ASN A 567 -17.52 -20.49 23.95
CA ASN A 567 -17.88 -19.42 23.04
C ASN A 567 -18.11 -20.00 21.66
N LEU A 568 -19.20 -19.59 21.02
CA LEU A 568 -19.56 -19.91 19.65
C LEU A 568 -19.90 -18.60 18.94
N GLY A 569 -19.46 -18.44 17.70
CA GLY A 569 -19.83 -17.28 16.91
C GLY A 569 -19.74 -17.56 15.43
N ILE A 570 -20.62 -16.93 14.65
CA ILE A 570 -20.59 -16.96 13.20
C ILE A 570 -20.65 -15.52 12.69
N SER A 571 -19.71 -15.18 11.81
CA SER A 571 -19.59 -13.86 11.19
C SER A 571 -19.78 -13.98 9.68
N HIS A 572 -20.58 -13.11 9.08
CA HIS A 572 -20.80 -13.00 7.64
C HIS A 572 -20.47 -11.57 7.19
N VAL A 573 -19.47 -11.41 6.31
CA VAL A 573 -19.00 -10.08 5.88
C VAL A 573 -18.89 -10.01 4.36
N THR A 574 -19.72 -9.19 3.72
CA THR A 574 -19.72 -8.93 2.27
C THR A 574 -19.37 -7.49 1.90
N LEU A 575 -18.82 -6.73 2.86
CA LEU A 575 -18.48 -5.32 2.70
C LEU A 575 -17.49 -5.10 1.55
N ASN A 576 -17.76 -4.09 0.72
CA ASN A 576 -16.88 -3.74 -0.40
C ASN A 576 -15.55 -3.09 0.01
N ARG A 577 -15.48 -2.54 1.23
CA ARG A 577 -14.28 -1.94 1.83
C ARG A 577 -14.39 -1.98 3.35
N ALA A 578 -13.26 -2.12 4.04
CA ALA A 578 -13.21 -2.22 5.51
C ALA A 578 -13.45 -0.89 6.22
N ILE A 579 -13.02 0.23 5.64
CA ILE A 579 -13.24 1.57 6.19
C ILE A 579 -14.23 2.29 5.30
N PHE A 580 -15.27 2.85 5.89
CA PHE A 580 -16.33 3.55 5.19
C PHE A 580 -16.95 2.70 4.06
N ALA A 581 -17.44 1.50 4.41
CA ALA A 581 -18.21 0.63 3.52
C ALA A 581 -19.36 1.38 2.85
N THR A 582 -19.62 1.09 1.57
CA THR A 582 -20.73 1.71 0.81
C THR A 582 -21.68 0.71 0.20
N ARG A 583 -21.34 -0.59 0.28
CA ARG A 583 -22.18 -1.69 -0.18
C ARG A 583 -21.79 -2.97 0.55
N GLY A 584 -22.78 -3.80 0.81
CA GLY A 584 -22.61 -5.10 1.46
C GLY A 584 -23.19 -5.09 2.86
N ASN A 585 -23.10 -6.21 3.56
CA ASN A 585 -23.55 -6.35 4.93
C ASN A 585 -22.49 -7.02 5.80
N GLU A 586 -22.63 -6.82 7.10
CA GLU A 586 -21.85 -7.44 8.16
C GLU A 586 -22.85 -7.95 9.19
N GLN A 587 -22.73 -9.21 9.57
CA GLN A 587 -23.61 -9.86 10.53
C GLN A 587 -22.79 -10.77 11.44
N ASP A 588 -22.96 -10.60 12.75
CA ASP A 588 -22.27 -11.36 13.77
C ASP A 588 -23.29 -11.94 14.74
N ILE A 589 -23.32 -13.26 14.85
CA ILE A 589 -24.08 -13.97 15.88
C ILE A 589 -23.06 -14.55 16.84
N SER A 590 -23.19 -14.24 18.13
CA SER A 590 -22.31 -14.75 19.18
C SER A 590 -23.10 -15.43 20.29
N GLY A 591 -22.48 -16.40 20.94
CA GLY A 591 -23.06 -17.18 22.02
C GLY A 591 -21.98 -17.54 23.04
N THR A 592 -22.25 -17.25 24.30
CA THR A 592 -21.38 -17.60 25.43
C THR A 592 -22.15 -18.49 26.40
N LEU A 593 -21.57 -19.61 26.79
CA LEU A 593 -22.12 -20.54 27.77
C LEU A 593 -21.15 -20.68 28.95
N GLY A 594 -21.56 -20.21 30.12
CA GLY A 594 -20.89 -20.45 31.39
C GLY A 594 -21.31 -21.78 31.99
N ILE A 595 -20.36 -22.73 32.08
CA ILE A 595 -20.61 -24.08 32.60
C ILE A 595 -20.54 -24.11 34.13
N SER A 596 -21.64 -24.53 34.76
CA SER A 596 -21.72 -24.82 36.20
C SER A 596 -21.08 -26.18 36.57
N ALA A 597 -19.78 -26.36 36.31
CA ALA A 597 -19.06 -27.62 36.56
C ALA A 597 -18.56 -27.80 38.02
N TYR A 598 -18.39 -26.71 38.77
CA TYR A 598 -17.79 -26.67 40.10
C TYR A 598 -18.67 -25.91 41.10
N HIS A 599 -18.45 -26.11 42.40
CA HIS A 599 -19.22 -25.41 43.45
C HIS A 599 -19.13 -23.87 43.39
N GLN A 600 -18.06 -23.33 42.80
CA GLN A 600 -17.82 -21.88 42.63
C GLN A 600 -17.91 -21.44 41.15
N SER A 601 -18.53 -22.23 40.28
CA SER A 601 -18.79 -21.82 38.88
C SER A 601 -20.24 -21.37 38.72
N LEU A 602 -20.50 -20.42 37.84
CA LEU A 602 -21.84 -19.91 37.56
C LEU A 602 -22.38 -20.53 36.27
N GLY A 603 -23.66 -20.91 36.29
CA GLY A 603 -24.38 -21.38 35.11
C GLY A 603 -25.09 -20.22 34.41
N PHE A 604 -24.67 -19.83 33.22
CA PHE A 604 -25.36 -18.78 32.46
C PHE A 604 -25.17 -18.94 30.96
N TYR A 605 -26.05 -18.37 30.16
CA TYR A 605 -25.88 -18.24 28.71
C TYR A 605 -26.14 -16.81 28.27
N GLN A 606 -25.47 -16.39 27.21
CA GLN A 606 -25.67 -15.12 26.53
C GLN A 606 -25.65 -15.37 25.03
N ILE A 607 -26.55 -14.72 24.31
CA ILE A 607 -26.65 -14.74 22.86
C ILE A 607 -26.73 -13.30 22.39
N GLY A 608 -25.89 -12.94 21.42
CA GLY A 608 -25.84 -11.62 20.80
C GLY A 608 -26.03 -11.71 19.30
N TYR A 609 -26.61 -10.69 18.71
CA TYR A 609 -26.68 -10.47 17.27
C TYR A 609 -26.39 -9.01 16.96
N ASP A 610 -25.37 -8.77 16.14
CA ASP A 610 -25.02 -7.47 15.58
C ASP A 610 -25.13 -7.52 14.06
N GLY A 611 -25.76 -6.51 13.46
CA GLY A 611 -26.02 -6.48 12.03
C GLY A 611 -25.95 -5.08 11.46
N HIS A 612 -25.21 -4.92 10.37
CA HIS A 612 -25.12 -3.70 9.57
C HIS A 612 -25.34 -4.04 8.09
N ALA A 613 -26.05 -3.19 7.36
CA ALA A 613 -26.20 -3.36 5.91
C ALA A 613 -26.14 -2.02 5.17
N TYR A 614 -25.23 -1.90 4.21
CA TYR A 614 -25.02 -0.69 3.42
C TYR A 614 -25.69 -0.83 2.05
N TYR A 615 -26.71 -0.02 1.80
CA TYR A 615 -27.43 0.05 0.55
C TYR A 615 -27.15 1.37 -0.17
N PRO A 616 -26.36 1.37 -1.26
CA PRO A 616 -26.17 2.58 -2.05
C PRO A 616 -27.48 2.96 -2.76
N LEU A 617 -27.87 4.22 -2.59
CA LEU A 617 -29.03 4.83 -3.25
C LEU A 617 -28.56 5.60 -4.50
N PHE A 618 -29.26 6.66 -4.87
CA PHE A 618 -28.90 7.54 -5.98
C PHE A 618 -27.86 8.60 -5.56
N TRP A 619 -27.12 9.15 -6.52
CA TRP A 619 -26.19 10.29 -6.34
C TRP A 619 -25.16 10.16 -5.19
N GLY A 620 -24.81 8.94 -4.78
CA GLY A 620 -23.82 8.69 -3.74
C GLY A 620 -24.37 8.67 -2.31
N PHE A 621 -25.69 8.81 -2.12
CA PHE A 621 -26.34 8.59 -0.82
C PHE A 621 -26.35 7.10 -0.47
N ILE A 622 -26.25 6.77 0.82
CA ILE A 622 -26.22 5.37 1.30
C ILE A 622 -27.14 5.24 2.50
N LEU A 623 -27.93 4.18 2.53
CA LEU A 623 -28.75 3.80 3.67
C LEU A 623 -28.02 2.70 4.46
N ASP A 624 -27.88 2.88 5.77
CA ASP A 624 -27.23 1.95 6.70
C ASP A 624 -28.17 1.62 7.88
N PRO A 625 -29.13 0.69 7.70
CA PRO A 625 -29.82 0.05 8.80
C PRO A 625 -28.85 -0.79 9.63
N HIS A 626 -28.95 -0.65 10.95
CA HIS A 626 -28.17 -1.40 11.91
C HIS A 626 -29.03 -1.89 13.08
N VAL A 627 -28.61 -3.00 13.71
CA VAL A 627 -29.34 -3.63 14.81
C VAL A 627 -28.36 -4.37 15.73
N THR A 628 -28.58 -4.23 17.04
CA THR A 628 -27.86 -4.97 18.09
C THR A 628 -28.90 -5.55 19.05
N LEU A 629 -28.91 -6.87 19.18
CA LEU A 629 -29.80 -7.61 20.06
C LEU A 629 -28.98 -8.48 21.01
N GLY A 630 -29.33 -8.46 22.28
CA GLY A 630 -28.69 -9.29 23.31
C GLY A 630 -29.73 -9.94 24.19
N TYR A 631 -29.50 -11.19 24.56
CA TYR A 631 -30.29 -11.88 25.57
C TYR A 631 -29.43 -12.85 26.37
N GLY A 632 -29.53 -12.78 27.69
CA GLY A 632 -28.84 -13.69 28.59
C GLY A 632 -29.69 -14.09 29.78
N ASN A 633 -29.39 -15.27 30.33
CA ASN A 633 -30.00 -15.70 31.58
C ASN A 633 -29.12 -16.71 32.34
N GLY A 634 -29.43 -16.89 33.61
CA GLY A 634 -28.85 -17.95 34.45
C GLY A 634 -29.50 -19.31 34.15
N TYR A 635 -28.78 -20.37 34.46
CA TYR A 635 -29.32 -21.72 34.52
C TYR A 635 -28.61 -22.55 35.59
N GLY A 636 -29.17 -23.71 35.93
CA GLY A 636 -28.53 -24.63 36.87
C GLY A 636 -28.50 -24.07 38.29
N ASN A 637 -27.30 -23.72 38.78
CA ASN A 637 -27.11 -23.17 40.12
C ASN A 637 -27.30 -21.65 40.20
N THR A 638 -27.48 -20.97 39.07
CA THR A 638 -27.67 -19.52 39.00
C THR A 638 -29.02 -19.21 38.36
N ASN A 639 -29.86 -18.42 39.03
CA ASN A 639 -31.24 -18.15 38.58
C ASN A 639 -31.39 -16.93 37.67
N GLN A 640 -30.33 -16.13 37.53
CA GLN A 640 -30.30 -14.90 36.75
C GLN A 640 -28.94 -14.74 36.09
N LEU A 641 -28.86 -13.88 35.06
CA LEU A 641 -27.58 -13.54 34.45
C LEU A 641 -26.67 -12.87 35.52
N PRO A 642 -25.39 -13.27 35.67
CA PRO A 642 -24.47 -12.60 36.57
C PRO A 642 -24.40 -11.10 36.23
N PHE A 643 -24.54 -10.24 37.24
CA PHE A 643 -24.70 -8.79 37.05
C PHE A 643 -23.53 -8.13 36.30
N PHE A 644 -22.32 -8.69 36.41
CA PHE A 644 -21.12 -8.22 35.69
C PHE A 644 -21.09 -8.62 34.21
N ASN A 645 -22.07 -9.40 33.75
CA ASN A 645 -22.30 -9.75 32.34
C ASN A 645 -23.53 -9.04 31.76
N ASN A 646 -24.15 -8.09 32.48
CA ASN A 646 -25.30 -7.34 31.99
C ASN A 646 -24.95 -6.52 30.73
N TYR A 647 -25.96 -6.28 29.90
CA TYR A 647 -25.90 -5.35 28.77
C TYR A 647 -26.19 -3.92 29.23
N TYR A 648 -25.65 -2.95 28.49
CA TYR A 648 -25.73 -1.52 28.79
C TYR A 648 -25.91 -0.73 27.50
N ALA A 649 -26.67 0.37 27.55
CA ALA A 649 -26.86 1.26 26.40
C ALA A 649 -26.85 2.74 26.81
N GLY A 650 -26.76 3.60 25.79
CA GLY A 650 -26.49 5.02 25.88
C GLY A 650 -25.05 5.34 25.44
N GLY A 651 -24.85 6.53 24.90
CA GLY A 651 -23.57 6.97 24.35
C GLY A 651 -23.49 6.86 22.82
N LEU A 652 -22.34 7.26 22.28
CA LEU A 652 -22.09 7.45 20.84
C LEU A 652 -22.36 6.20 19.99
N GLN A 653 -22.02 5.01 20.50
CA GLN A 653 -22.12 3.76 19.73
C GLN A 653 -23.48 3.07 19.80
N SER A 654 -24.29 3.36 20.82
CA SER A 654 -25.55 2.64 21.06
C SER A 654 -26.77 3.52 20.84
N LEU A 655 -26.84 4.68 21.50
CA LEU A 655 -27.96 5.61 21.36
C LEU A 655 -27.48 7.05 21.60
N PRO A 656 -26.97 7.74 20.55
CA PRO A 656 -26.49 9.12 20.63
C PRO A 656 -27.51 10.07 21.28
N GLY A 657 -27.05 11.03 22.08
CA GLY A 657 -27.92 11.96 22.80
C GLY A 657 -28.28 11.52 24.22
N TYR A 658 -28.16 10.23 24.55
CA TYR A 658 -28.23 9.71 25.92
C TYR A 658 -26.82 9.50 26.48
N THR A 659 -26.67 9.67 27.80
CA THR A 659 -25.37 9.50 28.48
C THR A 659 -24.96 8.02 28.47
N ALA A 660 -23.67 7.76 28.29
CA ALA A 660 -23.11 6.42 28.23
C ALA A 660 -23.50 5.53 29.42
N ASN A 661 -23.92 4.30 29.14
CA ASN A 661 -24.33 3.27 30.11
C ASN A 661 -25.54 3.60 30.99
N THR A 662 -26.30 4.65 30.67
CA THR A 662 -27.39 5.11 31.54
C THR A 662 -28.78 4.61 31.14
N LEU A 663 -28.96 3.94 29.99
CA LEU A 663 -30.28 3.45 29.60
C LEU A 663 -30.67 2.14 30.31
N GLY A 664 -31.96 1.96 30.52
CA GLY A 664 -32.55 0.77 31.16
C GLY A 664 -32.58 0.82 32.70
N PRO A 665 -32.58 -0.36 33.37
CA PRO A 665 -32.59 -0.49 34.82
C PRO A 665 -31.54 0.38 35.51
N LYS A 666 -31.95 1.04 36.59
CA LYS A 666 -31.12 1.95 37.38
C LYS A 666 -30.85 1.39 38.77
N ASN A 667 -29.74 1.80 39.36
CA ASN A 667 -29.50 1.58 40.78
C ASN A 667 -30.56 2.35 41.60
N PRO A 668 -31.36 1.69 42.46
CA PRO A 668 -32.39 2.38 43.26
C PRO A 668 -31.80 3.32 44.31
N TYR A 669 -30.53 3.12 44.71
CA TYR A 669 -29.84 4.03 45.64
C TYR A 669 -29.20 5.22 44.96
N ASN A 670 -28.89 5.11 43.66
CA ASN A 670 -28.38 6.21 42.86
C ASN A 670 -28.86 6.10 41.41
N THR A 671 -29.91 6.83 41.07
CA THR A 671 -30.55 6.75 39.74
C THR A 671 -29.68 7.27 38.59
N THR A 672 -28.54 7.90 38.89
CA THR A 672 -27.54 8.25 37.88
C THR A 672 -26.78 7.04 37.35
N GLN A 673 -26.76 5.94 38.10
CA GLN A 673 -26.01 4.73 37.74
C GLN A 673 -26.91 3.69 37.06
N GLY A 674 -26.41 3.13 35.97
CA GLY A 674 -27.03 1.99 35.28
C GLY A 674 -26.76 0.68 36.02
N LEU A 675 -27.82 -0.07 36.30
CA LEU A 675 -27.73 -1.47 36.75
C LEU A 675 -27.45 -2.41 35.56
N GLY A 676 -27.91 -2.01 34.37
CA GLY A 676 -27.90 -2.85 33.18
C GLY A 676 -29.00 -3.90 33.22
N GLY A 677 -29.04 -4.75 32.20
CA GLY A 677 -30.08 -5.75 32.06
C GLY A 677 -29.64 -6.98 31.31
N ASN A 678 -30.51 -7.96 31.25
CA ASN A 678 -30.26 -9.23 30.59
C ASN A 678 -30.85 -9.29 29.17
N VAL A 679 -31.51 -8.22 28.73
CA VAL A 679 -32.01 -8.05 27.36
C VAL A 679 -31.55 -6.70 26.81
N GLU A 680 -30.98 -6.73 25.61
CA GLU A 680 -30.57 -5.56 24.84
C GLU A 680 -31.33 -5.53 23.53
N THR A 681 -31.91 -4.37 23.22
CA THR A 681 -32.60 -4.14 21.95
C THR A 681 -32.26 -2.76 21.44
N LEU A 682 -31.41 -2.69 20.43
CA LEU A 682 -31.01 -1.47 19.74
C LEU A 682 -31.22 -1.66 18.24
N ALA A 683 -31.79 -0.67 17.56
CA ALA A 683 -31.95 -0.65 16.12
C ALA A 683 -31.93 0.79 15.62
N GLY A 684 -31.33 1.02 14.47
CA GLY A 684 -31.22 2.37 13.94
C GLY A 684 -31.03 2.41 12.44
N LEU A 685 -31.03 3.63 11.93
CA LEU A 685 -30.93 3.90 10.51
C LEU A 685 -30.07 5.14 10.30
N ASN A 686 -28.93 4.92 9.64
CA ASN A 686 -28.03 5.98 9.22
C ASN A 686 -28.30 6.30 7.74
N PHE A 687 -28.61 7.57 7.45
CA PHE A 687 -28.68 8.12 6.11
C PHE A 687 -27.39 8.87 5.80
N ILE A 688 -26.45 8.17 5.16
CA ILE A 688 -25.11 8.67 4.86
C ILE A 688 -25.14 9.53 3.60
N LEU A 689 -24.53 10.71 3.71
CA LEU A 689 -24.43 11.69 2.63
C LEU A 689 -23.25 11.37 1.69
N PRO A 690 -23.29 11.81 0.42
CA PRO A 690 -22.15 11.72 -0.49
C PRO A 690 -20.92 12.44 0.08
N ASP A 691 -19.71 12.02 -0.29
CA ASP A 691 -18.46 12.63 0.18
C ASP A 691 -18.31 14.08 -0.35
N PHE A 692 -18.79 15.08 0.42
CA PHE A 692 -18.73 16.50 0.02
C PHE A 692 -17.42 17.20 0.46
N ILE A 693 -16.68 16.66 1.43
CA ILE A 693 -15.39 17.19 1.91
C ILE A 693 -14.21 16.38 1.35
N SER A 694 -14.22 15.07 1.62
CA SER A 694 -13.14 14.14 1.29
C SER A 694 -13.63 12.71 1.51
N HIS A 695 -13.06 11.74 0.78
CA HIS A 695 -13.27 10.31 1.02
C HIS A 695 -12.82 9.81 2.42
N LYS A 696 -12.23 10.68 3.23
CA LYS A 696 -11.84 10.41 4.62
C LYS A 696 -12.85 10.92 5.65
N VAL A 697 -13.91 11.60 5.23
CA VAL A 697 -14.94 12.15 6.12
C VAL A 697 -16.28 11.60 5.68
N ARG A 698 -17.00 10.97 6.59
CA ARG A 698 -18.36 10.48 6.41
C ARG A 698 -19.29 11.29 7.28
N THR A 699 -20.41 11.73 6.71
CA THR A 699 -21.47 12.43 7.45
C THR A 699 -22.77 11.68 7.25
N ALA A 700 -23.55 11.50 8.30
CA ALA A 700 -24.83 10.83 8.27
C ALA A 700 -25.86 11.55 9.13
N PHE A 701 -27.13 11.46 8.73
CA PHE A 701 -28.26 11.68 9.65
C PHE A 701 -28.61 10.33 10.29
N LEU A 702 -28.79 10.29 11.60
CA LEU A 702 -29.15 9.08 12.34
C LEU A 702 -30.58 9.16 12.87
N LEU A 703 -31.23 8.00 12.96
CA LEU A 703 -32.50 7.78 13.65
C LEU A 703 -32.40 6.42 14.33
N ASP A 704 -32.15 6.44 15.64
CA ASP A 704 -31.87 5.23 16.40
C ASP A 704 -32.91 5.07 17.51
N ALA A 705 -33.25 3.82 17.81
CA ALA A 705 -34.19 3.46 18.84
C ALA A 705 -33.71 2.23 19.61
N GLY A 706 -33.82 2.26 20.93
CA GLY A 706 -33.43 1.12 21.73
C GLY A 706 -33.57 1.34 23.23
N ASN A 707 -33.40 0.25 23.98
CA ASN A 707 -33.32 0.26 25.44
C ASN A 707 -32.72 -1.06 25.96
N ILE A 708 -32.40 -1.06 27.25
CA ILE A 708 -32.01 -2.26 28.01
C ILE A 708 -33.16 -2.64 28.95
N PHE A 709 -33.43 -3.94 29.08
CA PHE A 709 -34.50 -4.46 29.93
C PHE A 709 -33.99 -5.56 30.87
N GLN A 710 -34.75 -5.78 31.94
CA GLN A 710 -34.54 -6.86 32.89
C GLN A 710 -35.77 -7.76 32.92
N THR A 711 -35.59 -9.08 32.82
CA THR A 711 -36.70 -10.04 32.93
C THR A 711 -36.90 -10.58 34.35
N HIS A 712 -35.92 -10.38 35.24
CA HIS A 712 -36.04 -10.72 36.66
C HIS A 712 -36.60 -9.55 37.48
N GLN A 713 -37.49 -9.84 38.45
CA GLN A 713 -38.02 -8.80 39.33
C GLN A 713 -36.96 -8.38 40.35
N VAL A 714 -36.66 -7.09 40.41
CA VAL A 714 -35.76 -6.44 41.36
C VAL A 714 -36.48 -5.26 42.00
N THR A 715 -36.73 -5.36 43.31
CA THR A 715 -37.48 -4.35 44.07
C THR A 715 -36.94 -2.93 43.83
N GLY A 716 -37.81 -2.04 43.34
CA GLY A 716 -37.47 -0.64 43.07
C GLY A 716 -36.93 -0.34 41.67
N VAL A 717 -36.91 -1.31 40.76
CA VAL A 717 -36.47 -1.15 39.37
C VAL A 717 -37.68 -1.01 38.43
N THR A 718 -37.61 -0.08 37.47
CA THR A 718 -38.75 0.29 36.61
C THR A 718 -38.92 -0.60 35.36
N TYR A 719 -37.83 -1.19 34.86
CA TYR A 719 -37.80 -1.84 33.53
C TYR A 719 -37.89 -3.38 33.60
N GLU A 720 -38.79 -3.89 34.46
CA GLU A 720 -38.99 -5.32 34.73
C GLU A 720 -39.92 -6.03 33.73
N HIS A 721 -39.71 -5.85 32.41
CA HIS A 721 -40.33 -6.59 31.30
C HIS A 721 -39.99 -5.86 30.00
N ILE A 722 -40.10 -6.55 28.87
CA ILE A 722 -39.94 -5.91 27.56
C ILE A 722 -41.22 -5.13 27.24
N SER A 723 -41.11 -3.81 27.15
CA SER A 723 -42.21 -2.92 26.77
C SER A 723 -41.76 -1.97 25.66
N LEU A 724 -42.54 -1.89 24.59
CA LEU A 724 -42.27 -0.97 23.48
C LEU A 724 -42.40 0.50 23.92
N ASP A 725 -43.25 0.78 24.90
CA ASP A 725 -43.43 2.14 25.44
C ASP A 725 -42.16 2.65 26.14
N ASP A 726 -41.26 1.75 26.53
CA ASP A 726 -40.01 2.06 27.23
C ASP A 726 -38.81 2.21 26.29
N LEU A 727 -38.97 2.00 24.99
CA LEU A 727 -37.90 2.29 24.03
C LEU A 727 -37.57 3.78 24.02
N ARG A 728 -36.28 4.10 23.90
CA ARG A 728 -35.80 5.46 23.67
C ARG A 728 -35.46 5.65 22.22
N VAL A 729 -35.76 6.83 21.70
CA VAL A 729 -35.55 7.21 20.32
C VAL A 729 -34.72 8.48 20.30
N THR A 730 -33.77 8.55 19.37
CA THR A 730 -32.92 9.71 19.11
C THR A 730 -32.82 9.95 17.62
N ALA A 731 -32.73 11.22 17.23
CA ALA A 731 -32.42 11.61 15.87
C ALA A 731 -31.27 12.63 15.90
N GLY A 732 -30.39 12.60 14.91
CA GLY A 732 -29.19 13.43 14.99
C GLY A 732 -28.33 13.46 13.74
N ILE A 733 -27.12 13.99 13.92
CA ILE A 733 -26.08 14.04 12.90
C ILE A 733 -24.85 13.34 13.46
N MET A 734 -24.22 12.49 12.66
CA MET A 734 -22.94 11.87 12.96
C MET A 734 -21.90 12.28 11.91
N VAL A 735 -20.68 12.53 12.36
CA VAL A 735 -19.52 12.80 11.51
C VAL A 735 -18.38 11.90 11.94
N SER A 736 -17.90 11.07 11.01
CA SER A 736 -16.76 10.19 11.19
C SER A 736 -15.61 10.66 10.32
N TRP A 737 -14.43 10.89 10.91
CA TRP A 737 -13.24 11.33 10.20
C TRP A 737 -12.08 10.36 10.42
N TRP A 738 -11.56 9.80 9.33
CA TRP A 738 -10.35 8.98 9.37
C TRP A 738 -9.09 9.86 9.42
N SER A 739 -8.48 9.98 10.59
CA SER A 739 -7.34 10.87 10.79
C SER A 739 -6.07 10.40 10.08
N PRO A 740 -5.14 11.31 9.75
CA PRO A 740 -3.80 10.94 9.26
C PRO A 740 -2.99 10.10 10.26
N LEU A 741 -3.37 10.11 11.54
CA LEU A 741 -2.76 9.32 12.61
C LEU A 741 -3.22 7.86 12.61
N GLY A 742 -4.16 7.48 11.72
CA GLY A 742 -4.62 6.10 11.57
C GLY A 742 -5.72 5.68 12.55
N ALA A 743 -6.38 6.65 13.18
CA ALA A 743 -7.50 6.42 14.10
C ALA A 743 -8.76 7.17 13.64
N PRO A 744 -9.96 6.59 13.80
CA PRO A 744 -11.22 7.29 13.56
C PRO A 744 -11.47 8.34 14.65
N LEU A 745 -12.08 9.46 14.24
CA LEU A 745 -12.71 10.44 15.11
C LEU A 745 -14.19 10.45 14.78
N ASP A 746 -15.01 10.06 15.75
CA ASP A 746 -16.46 10.02 15.59
C ASP A 746 -17.08 11.06 16.49
N PHE A 747 -17.98 11.84 15.91
CA PHE A 747 -18.73 12.89 16.57
C PHE A 747 -20.20 12.64 16.33
N SER A 748 -21.03 12.77 17.35
CA SER A 748 -22.48 12.82 17.19
C SER A 748 -23.07 14.02 17.88
N LEU A 749 -24.13 14.52 17.27
CA LEU A 749 -25.07 15.45 17.86
C LEU A 749 -26.44 14.78 17.83
N GLY A 750 -26.81 14.14 18.93
CA GLY A 750 -28.07 13.40 19.10
C GLY A 750 -29.12 14.21 19.85
N PHE A 751 -30.35 14.14 19.37
CA PHE A 751 -31.53 14.78 19.96
C PHE A 751 -32.53 13.70 20.39
N PRO A 752 -32.59 13.39 21.70
CA PRO A 752 -33.61 12.51 22.28
C PRO A 752 -35.03 12.96 21.93
N LEU A 753 -35.84 12.08 21.33
CA LEU A 753 -37.20 12.42 20.87
C LEU A 753 -38.29 12.08 21.90
N ASN A 754 -38.03 11.17 22.82
CA ASN A 754 -39.02 10.67 23.79
C ASN A 754 -38.42 10.44 25.20
N GLN A 755 -37.66 11.43 25.69
CA GLN A 755 -37.07 11.40 27.03
C GLN A 755 -38.13 11.17 28.13
N LYS A 756 -37.81 10.34 29.13
CA LYS A 756 -38.58 10.11 30.36
C LYS A 756 -37.84 10.59 31.61
N PRO A 757 -38.54 10.78 32.75
CA PRO A 757 -37.89 11.07 34.03
C PRO A 757 -36.85 9.99 34.40
N GLY A 758 -35.65 10.43 34.78
CA GLY A 758 -34.53 9.53 35.14
C GLY A 758 -33.53 9.27 34.01
N ASP A 759 -33.84 9.66 32.77
CA ASP A 759 -32.89 9.60 31.66
C ASP A 759 -31.82 10.70 31.80
N GLN A 760 -30.57 10.34 31.51
CA GLN A 760 -29.46 11.27 31.47
C GLN A 760 -29.09 11.58 30.02
N LEU A 761 -28.97 12.86 29.68
CA LEU A 761 -28.74 13.29 28.31
C LEU A 761 -27.30 13.78 28.11
N SER A 762 -26.72 13.40 26.98
CA SER A 762 -25.45 13.92 26.46
C SER A 762 -25.62 14.22 24.97
N PRO A 763 -26.15 15.41 24.60
CA PRO A 763 -26.48 15.73 23.22
C PRO A 763 -25.28 15.67 22.27
N PHE A 764 -24.10 16.05 22.76
CA PHE A 764 -22.84 15.95 22.02
C PHE A 764 -22.00 14.83 22.62
N ALA A 765 -21.55 13.91 21.77
CA ALA A 765 -20.63 12.85 22.15
C ALA A 765 -19.52 12.75 21.10
N PHE A 766 -18.33 12.32 21.54
CA PHE A 766 -17.22 12.10 20.65
C PHE A 766 -16.36 10.94 21.12
N SER A 767 -15.73 10.26 20.16
CA SER A 767 -14.74 9.23 20.39
C SER A 767 -13.53 9.47 19.50
N PHE A 768 -12.35 9.26 20.04
CA PHE A 768 -11.08 9.33 19.30
C PHE A 768 -10.20 8.16 19.70
N GLY A 769 -9.71 7.39 18.73
CA GLY A 769 -8.66 6.40 18.97
C GLY A 769 -9.03 5.23 19.89
N ALA A 770 -10.26 5.19 20.41
CA ALA A 770 -10.86 3.98 20.93
C ALA A 770 -11.06 2.99 19.78
N ALA A 771 -10.77 1.72 20.02
CA ALA A 771 -11.26 0.68 19.12
C ALA A 771 -12.80 0.74 19.16
N ILE A 772 -13.40 1.03 18.01
CA ILE A 772 -14.86 1.09 17.82
C ILE A 772 -15.36 -0.31 17.62
#